data_AF-A0A7T7S1F0-F1
#
_entry.id   AF-A0A7T7S1F0-F1
#
_cell.length_a   1.000
_cell.length_b   1.000
_cell.length_c   1.000
_cell.angle_alpha   90.00
_cell.angle_beta   90.00
_cell.angle_gamma   90.00
#
_symmetry.space_group_name_H-M   'P 1'
#
loop_
_entity.id
_entity.type
_entity.pdbx_description
1 polymer ?
#
loop_
_entity_poly.entity_id
_entity_poly.type
_entity_poly.pdbx_seq_one_letter_code
_entity_poly.pdbx_strand_id
1 'polypeptide(L)'
;MGIVVAIDGPSGSGKSTVSKRVAHALGLAYLDTGAMYRAAAWWCEHSGVDLSDAAAVTRAVKTMPLDMGLDPQDPGVACDGQDISQAIRDPHISTVVSQVATNLEVRAELARLQREIIQREALGLSGCFAGGAGIVAEGRDVTTVIAPDAEVRLLVTASEEARLSRRAKDLEAAGKSVDAAALRDQVVRRDRDDATVSQFLTAPEGVTLVNSSDMTLEETVEHVLDLVEEAVSAEAELDAEQALQVQAMRRGLEDYELDEADLALLEEDQEVPLAARVEAGLPVLAVVGRPNVGKSTLVNRVLGRREAVVQDTPGVTRDRVSYPAEWVGRRFTIVDTGGWEVDVEGLDAAVAAQAEVAVEMADAVLLVVDAQVGITDTDAQVVRMLRRSGKPVVLAANKVDSPAQEGDAAALWNLGLGEPFPVSALHGRGSGDVLDACMAVLPEVSQVAPPAPEGDLHRVALVGRPNVGKSSLLNSLAGAQRVVVNELAGTTRDPVDEVLDLDGRKWVFVDTAGIRRRVRQTRGADYYAVLRTQGAIEKAEVAVVLLDASEPVTEQDVRVIQQAVDAGRALVLVNNKWDLVDEERQKMLAWETEHDLAHVSWAPHINLSALTGWHTNRLVRALDAALEGWTTRVPTGRLNAFLGELQAATPHPLRGGKQPRILFGTQVQAAPPRIVIFTTGFLDAGYRRFIERRLREEFGFVGTPIQIGVRVREKRERKQKR
;
A
#
# COMPACT_ATOMS: atom_id res chain seq x y z
N MET A 1 -15.39 6.57 -7.14
CA MET A 1 -14.28 7.27 -7.82
C MET A 1 -14.88 8.35 -8.69
N GLY A 2 -14.10 9.38 -9.03
CA GLY A 2 -14.51 10.35 -10.05
C GLY A 2 -14.55 9.72 -11.43
N ILE A 3 -15.43 10.22 -12.30
CA ILE A 3 -15.64 9.68 -13.65
C ILE A 3 -14.51 10.12 -14.61
N VAL A 4 -14.03 9.19 -15.43
CA VAL A 4 -13.08 9.47 -16.51
C VAL A 4 -13.79 9.39 -17.86
N VAL A 5 -13.79 10.51 -18.58
CA VAL A 5 -14.34 10.60 -19.95
C VAL A 5 -13.18 10.77 -20.93
N ALA A 6 -12.86 9.71 -21.67
CA ALA A 6 -11.83 9.70 -22.70
C ALA A 6 -12.44 10.03 -24.07
N ILE A 7 -11.93 11.06 -24.74
CA ILE A 7 -12.43 11.52 -26.04
C ILE A 7 -11.29 11.58 -27.06
N ASP A 8 -11.30 10.69 -28.03
CA ASP A 8 -10.39 10.74 -29.18
C ASP A 8 -11.05 11.33 -30.43
N GLY A 9 -10.23 11.78 -31.37
CA GLY A 9 -10.72 12.13 -32.69
C GLY A 9 -9.67 12.76 -33.61
N PRO A 10 -9.95 12.81 -34.92
CA PRO A 10 -9.06 13.42 -35.88
C PRO A 10 -9.05 14.96 -35.78
N SER A 11 -8.06 15.60 -36.39
CA SER A 11 -7.93 17.05 -36.39
C SER A 11 -9.16 17.71 -37.02
N GLY A 12 -9.69 18.75 -36.38
CA GLY A 12 -10.86 19.49 -36.87
C GLY A 12 -12.21 18.81 -36.62
N SER A 13 -12.27 17.66 -35.92
CA SER A 13 -13.54 17.01 -35.56
C SER A 13 -14.39 17.82 -34.57
N GLY A 14 -13.78 18.75 -33.84
CA GLY A 14 -14.43 19.51 -32.77
C GLY A 14 -14.22 18.94 -31.37
N LYS A 15 -13.48 17.81 -31.24
CA LYS A 15 -13.21 17.13 -29.96
C LYS A 15 -12.82 18.08 -28.82
N SER A 16 -11.83 18.96 -29.01
CA SER A 16 -11.32 19.81 -27.94
C SER A 16 -12.36 20.83 -27.45
N THR A 17 -13.25 21.30 -28.33
CA THR A 17 -14.33 22.21 -27.96
C THR A 17 -15.46 21.47 -27.24
N VAL A 18 -15.80 20.28 -27.73
CA VAL A 18 -16.80 19.40 -27.10
C VAL A 18 -16.34 19.00 -25.70
N SER A 19 -15.12 18.48 -25.56
CA SER A 19 -14.55 18.04 -24.29
C SER A 19 -14.54 19.14 -23.22
N LYS A 20 -14.19 20.38 -23.57
CA LYS A 20 -14.23 21.52 -22.62
C LYS A 20 -15.64 21.83 -22.14
N ARG A 21 -16.61 21.86 -23.06
CA ARG A 21 -18.01 22.14 -22.70
C ARG A 21 -18.62 21.04 -21.85
N VAL A 22 -18.30 19.77 -22.16
CA VAL A 22 -18.72 18.61 -21.37
C VAL A 22 -18.09 18.65 -19.98
N ALA A 23 -16.78 18.87 -19.88
CA ALA A 23 -16.08 19.01 -18.60
C ALA A 23 -16.68 20.13 -17.75
N HIS A 24 -16.91 21.30 -18.34
CA HIS A 24 -17.53 22.43 -17.65
C HIS A 24 -18.97 22.13 -17.19
N ALA A 25 -19.79 21.51 -18.04
CA ALA A 25 -21.18 21.19 -17.72
C ALA A 25 -21.28 20.18 -16.56
N LEU A 26 -20.34 19.24 -16.49
CA LEU A 26 -20.29 18.20 -15.46
C LEU A 26 -19.45 18.57 -14.22
N GLY A 27 -18.79 19.73 -14.23
CA GLY A 27 -17.88 20.14 -13.15
C GLY A 27 -16.61 19.27 -13.05
N LEU A 28 -16.17 18.68 -14.15
CA LEU A 28 -14.98 17.83 -14.24
C LEU A 28 -13.74 18.63 -14.65
N ALA A 29 -12.56 18.10 -14.31
CA ALA A 29 -11.30 18.59 -14.84
C ALA A 29 -11.22 18.37 -16.37
N TYR A 30 -10.39 19.15 -17.06
CA TYR A 30 -10.15 19.01 -18.50
C TYR A 30 -8.66 18.87 -18.82
N LEU A 31 -8.30 17.85 -19.60
CA LEU A 31 -6.94 17.59 -20.04
C LEU A 31 -6.81 17.58 -21.57
N ASP A 32 -6.14 18.58 -22.14
CA ASP A 32 -5.68 18.59 -23.55
C ASP A 32 -4.34 17.83 -23.65
N THR A 33 -4.39 16.53 -23.94
CA THR A 33 -3.17 15.71 -24.10
C THR A 33 -2.35 16.18 -25.31
N GLY A 34 -3.01 16.73 -26.34
CA GLY A 34 -2.35 17.29 -27.51
C GLY A 34 -1.50 18.51 -27.18
N ALA A 35 -1.85 19.29 -26.15
CA ALA A 35 -1.06 20.41 -25.67
C ALA A 35 0.27 19.95 -25.05
N MET A 36 0.30 18.78 -24.41
CA MET A 36 1.52 18.21 -23.83
C MET A 36 2.55 17.87 -24.91
N TYR A 37 2.11 17.30 -26.04
CA TYR A 37 3.00 17.04 -27.18
C TYR A 37 3.51 18.34 -27.81
N ARG A 38 2.69 19.38 -27.89
CA ARG A 38 3.11 20.70 -28.39
C ARG A 38 4.08 21.39 -27.42
N ALA A 39 3.87 21.25 -26.12
CA ALA A 39 4.79 21.72 -25.09
C ALA A 39 6.14 20.99 -25.18
N ALA A 40 6.13 19.68 -25.39
CA ALA A 40 7.35 18.90 -25.61
C ALA A 40 8.13 19.37 -26.85
N ALA A 41 7.45 19.62 -27.97
CA ALA A 41 8.07 20.17 -29.17
C ALA A 41 8.66 21.56 -28.94
N TRP A 42 7.89 22.46 -28.29
CA TRP A 42 8.36 23.78 -27.91
C TRP A 42 9.58 23.72 -26.98
N TRP A 43 9.55 22.85 -25.97
CA TRP A 43 10.64 22.68 -25.02
C TRP A 43 11.93 22.21 -25.68
N CYS A 44 11.84 21.24 -26.58
CA CYS A 44 13.00 20.76 -27.33
C CYS A 44 13.61 21.86 -28.21
N GLU A 45 12.80 22.62 -28.95
CA GLU A 45 13.33 23.74 -29.75
C GLU A 45 13.91 24.86 -28.88
N HIS A 46 13.23 25.22 -27.78
CA HIS A 46 13.69 26.25 -26.86
C HIS A 46 15.01 25.86 -26.18
N SER A 47 15.22 24.56 -25.96
CA SER A 47 16.44 23.98 -25.39
C SER A 47 17.52 23.72 -26.45
N GLY A 48 17.30 24.05 -27.72
CA GLY A 48 18.25 23.84 -28.81
C GLY A 48 18.49 22.36 -29.16
N VAL A 49 17.52 21.49 -28.86
CA VAL A 49 17.59 20.05 -29.16
C VAL A 49 17.22 19.81 -30.62
N ASP A 50 18.06 19.04 -31.32
CA ASP A 50 17.76 18.57 -32.68
C ASP A 50 16.62 17.54 -32.62
N LEU A 51 15.46 17.88 -33.20
CA LEU A 51 14.28 17.03 -33.23
C LEU A 51 14.47 15.74 -34.05
N SER A 52 15.51 15.68 -34.90
CA SER A 52 15.87 14.46 -35.63
C SER A 52 16.64 13.45 -34.78
N ASP A 53 17.22 13.86 -33.64
CA ASP A 53 17.86 12.97 -32.67
C ASP A 53 16.81 12.50 -31.64
N ALA A 54 16.23 11.33 -31.93
CA ALA A 54 15.22 10.71 -31.06
C ALA A 54 15.68 10.56 -29.60
N ALA A 55 16.97 10.23 -29.36
CA ALA A 55 17.47 10.02 -28.00
C ALA A 55 17.66 11.36 -27.26
N ALA A 56 18.08 12.42 -27.95
CA ALA A 56 18.18 13.75 -27.36
C ALA A 56 16.80 14.31 -27.00
N VAL A 57 15.81 14.15 -27.89
CA VAL A 57 14.42 14.52 -27.63
C VAL A 57 13.89 13.79 -26.40
N THR A 58 14.08 12.47 -26.29
CA THR A 58 13.64 11.71 -25.11
C THR A 58 14.25 12.26 -23.81
N ARG A 59 15.57 12.54 -23.78
CA ARG A 59 16.24 13.06 -22.57
C ARG A 59 15.69 14.43 -22.16
N ALA A 60 15.43 15.30 -23.13
CA ALA A 60 14.87 16.62 -22.88
C ALA A 60 13.44 16.54 -22.34
N VAL A 61 12.58 15.69 -22.92
CA VAL A 61 11.19 15.53 -22.47
C VAL A 61 11.11 14.88 -21.08
N LYS A 62 11.97 13.91 -20.76
CA LYS A 62 12.02 13.27 -19.44
C LYS A 62 12.32 14.21 -18.28
N THR A 63 12.92 15.36 -18.57
CA THR A 63 13.28 16.39 -17.58
C THR A 63 12.48 17.68 -17.77
N MET A 64 11.47 17.68 -18.65
CA MET A 64 10.64 18.83 -18.94
C MET A 64 9.75 19.16 -17.72
N PRO A 65 9.91 20.35 -17.10
CA PRO A 65 9.10 20.78 -15.98
C PRO A 65 7.74 21.31 -16.47
N LEU A 66 6.85 20.40 -16.85
CA LEU A 66 5.53 20.71 -17.42
C LEU A 66 4.43 20.76 -16.34
N ASP A 67 3.66 21.85 -16.34
CA ASP A 67 2.44 22.01 -15.54
C ASP A 67 1.23 22.22 -16.46
N MET A 68 0.19 21.41 -16.24
CA MET A 68 -1.05 21.45 -17.02
C MET A 68 -2.18 22.07 -16.19
N GLY A 69 -2.78 23.15 -16.69
CA GLY A 69 -3.99 23.73 -16.13
C GLY A 69 -5.22 22.90 -16.49
N LEU A 70 -5.98 22.49 -15.47
CA LEU A 70 -7.10 21.55 -15.62
C LEU A 70 -8.48 22.20 -15.63
N ASP A 71 -8.55 23.52 -15.51
CA ASP A 71 -9.80 24.27 -15.58
C ASP A 71 -10.34 24.28 -17.03
N PRO A 72 -11.54 23.75 -17.30
CA PRO A 72 -12.13 23.77 -18.64
C PRO A 72 -12.42 25.20 -19.16
N GLN A 73 -12.59 26.18 -18.27
CA GLN A 73 -12.80 27.59 -18.63
C GLN A 73 -11.50 28.30 -19.00
N ASP A 74 -10.38 27.93 -18.36
CA ASP A 74 -9.05 28.51 -18.60
C ASP A 74 -7.94 27.43 -18.65
N PRO A 75 -7.89 26.63 -19.73
CA PRO A 75 -6.90 25.56 -19.86
C PRO A 75 -5.53 26.13 -20.22
N GLY A 76 -4.73 26.39 -19.19
CA GLY A 76 -3.36 26.88 -19.27
C GLY A 76 -2.32 25.77 -19.42
N VAL A 77 -1.14 26.12 -19.93
CA VAL A 77 0.04 25.25 -19.99
C VAL A 77 1.26 26.05 -19.59
N ALA A 78 1.95 25.61 -18.55
CA ALA A 78 3.20 26.21 -18.10
C ALA A 78 4.36 25.23 -18.26
N CYS A 79 5.54 25.74 -18.61
CA CYS A 79 6.78 24.97 -18.62
C CYS A 79 7.87 25.81 -17.95
N ASP A 80 8.56 25.23 -16.97
CA ASP A 80 9.58 25.91 -16.16
C ASP A 80 9.06 27.19 -15.49
N GLY A 81 7.81 27.14 -15.02
CA GLY A 81 7.11 28.28 -14.42
C GLY A 81 6.70 29.41 -15.38
N GLN A 82 6.97 29.26 -16.68
CA GLN A 82 6.52 30.20 -17.72
C GLN A 82 5.22 29.71 -18.37
N ASP A 83 4.21 30.58 -18.48
CA ASP A 83 3.03 30.29 -19.30
C ASP A 83 3.40 30.26 -20.79
N ILE A 84 3.23 29.09 -21.40
CA ILE A 84 3.52 28.81 -22.81
C ILE A 84 2.26 28.57 -23.64
N SER A 85 1.07 28.81 -23.08
CA SER A 85 -0.22 28.52 -23.71
C SER A 85 -0.39 29.15 -25.10
N GLN A 86 0.17 30.33 -25.32
CA GLN A 86 0.18 30.99 -26.63
C GLN A 86 1.32 30.49 -27.52
N ALA A 87 2.50 30.23 -26.96
CA ALA A 87 3.67 29.78 -27.70
C ALA A 87 3.46 28.40 -28.35
N ILE A 88 2.80 27.47 -27.64
CA ILE A 88 2.48 26.14 -28.18
C ILE A 88 1.40 26.16 -29.26
N ARG A 89 0.74 27.31 -29.49
CA ARG A 89 -0.24 27.53 -30.57
C ARG A 89 0.38 28.19 -31.81
N ASP A 90 1.69 28.47 -31.79
CA ASP A 90 2.40 28.97 -32.94
C ASP A 90 2.28 27.99 -34.12
N PRO A 91 1.97 28.47 -35.35
CA PRO A 91 1.91 27.62 -36.54
C PRO A 91 3.17 26.77 -36.75
N HIS A 92 4.35 27.30 -36.41
CA HIS A 92 5.63 26.59 -36.51
C HIS A 92 5.65 25.32 -35.63
N ILE A 93 5.24 25.42 -34.36
CA ILE A 93 5.14 24.27 -33.45
C ILE A 93 4.22 23.18 -34.02
N SER A 94 3.13 23.58 -34.68
CA SER A 94 2.22 22.64 -35.33
C SER A 94 2.85 21.88 -36.50
N THR A 95 3.92 22.41 -37.11
CA THR A 95 4.65 21.73 -38.21
C THR A 95 5.68 20.72 -37.71
N VAL A 96 6.24 20.92 -36.51
CA VAL A 96 7.31 20.09 -35.95
C VAL A 96 6.83 19.07 -34.91
N VAL A 97 5.64 19.26 -34.33
CA VAL A 97 5.10 18.39 -33.27
C VAL A 97 5.03 16.91 -33.66
N SER A 98 4.81 16.58 -34.94
CA SER A 98 4.76 15.19 -35.41
C SER A 98 6.10 14.46 -35.26
N GLN A 99 7.23 15.15 -35.36
CA GLN A 99 8.56 14.57 -35.14
C GLN A 99 8.74 14.12 -33.68
N VAL A 100 8.13 14.85 -32.75
CA VAL A 100 8.14 14.50 -31.32
C VAL A 100 7.07 13.46 -30.98
N ALA A 101 5.86 13.61 -31.53
CA ALA A 101 4.72 12.73 -31.24
C ALA A 101 4.86 11.31 -31.81
N THR A 102 5.71 11.12 -32.82
CA THR A 102 6.03 9.80 -33.41
C THR A 102 7.16 9.07 -32.66
N ASN A 103 7.87 9.74 -31.74
CA ASN A 103 8.90 9.12 -30.91
C ASN A 103 8.25 8.29 -29.78
N LEU A 104 8.39 6.96 -29.84
CA LEU A 104 7.76 6.02 -28.90
C LEU A 104 8.19 6.23 -27.44
N GLU A 105 9.46 6.59 -27.19
CA GLU A 105 9.94 6.82 -25.82
C GLU A 105 9.36 8.11 -25.22
N VAL A 106 9.20 9.14 -26.05
CA VAL A 106 8.51 10.37 -25.66
C VAL A 106 7.04 10.09 -25.36
N ARG A 107 6.37 9.30 -26.21
CA ARG A 107 4.98 8.88 -25.95
C ARG A 107 4.85 8.15 -24.63
N ALA A 108 5.76 7.23 -24.31
CA ALA A 108 5.74 6.52 -23.04
C ALA A 108 5.86 7.46 -21.82
N GLU A 109 6.73 8.48 -21.89
CA GLU A 109 6.86 9.47 -20.81
C GLU A 109 5.64 10.37 -20.68
N LEU A 110 5.10 10.88 -21.79
CA LEU A 110 3.91 11.71 -21.77
C LEU A 110 2.67 10.91 -21.35
N ALA A 111 2.55 9.64 -21.76
CA ALA A 111 1.48 8.75 -21.30
C ALA A 111 1.54 8.52 -19.79
N ARG A 112 2.74 8.40 -19.21
CA ARG A 112 2.92 8.33 -17.76
C ARG A 112 2.35 9.56 -17.06
N LEU A 113 2.70 10.77 -17.54
CA LEU A 113 2.21 12.04 -16.98
C LEU A 113 0.68 12.18 -17.14
N GLN A 114 0.14 11.81 -18.31
CA GLN A 114 -1.30 11.87 -18.57
C GLN A 114 -2.08 10.96 -17.62
N ARG A 115 -1.62 9.72 -17.43
CA ARG A 115 -2.21 8.77 -16.47
C ARG A 115 -2.15 9.28 -15.04
N GLU A 116 -1.02 9.85 -14.64
CA GLU A 116 -0.84 10.43 -13.31
C GLU A 116 -1.85 11.55 -13.04
N ILE A 117 -2.06 12.46 -14.00
CA ILE A 117 -3.08 13.53 -13.89
C ILE A 117 -4.49 12.95 -13.80
N ILE A 118 -4.83 12.00 -14.69
CA ILE A 118 -6.17 11.39 -14.73
C ILE A 118 -6.48 10.66 -13.41
N GLN A 119 -5.56 9.82 -12.94
CA GLN A 119 -5.71 9.06 -11.71
C GLN A 119 -5.85 9.98 -10.49
N ARG A 120 -5.05 11.05 -10.43
CA ARG A 120 -5.10 12.03 -9.35
C ARG A 120 -6.48 12.72 -9.25
N GLU A 121 -7.05 13.16 -10.38
CA GLU A 121 -8.40 13.75 -10.41
C GLU A 121 -9.50 12.73 -10.09
N ALA A 122 -9.38 11.48 -10.56
CA ALA A 122 -10.34 10.41 -10.26
C ALA A 122 -10.32 9.97 -8.78
N LEU A 123 -9.17 10.05 -8.11
CA LEU A 123 -9.01 9.69 -6.69
C LEU A 123 -9.29 10.86 -5.73
N GLY A 124 -9.39 12.09 -6.22
CA GLY A 124 -9.67 13.26 -5.38
C GLY A 124 -8.56 13.61 -4.39
N LEU A 125 -7.29 13.44 -4.80
CA LEU A 125 -6.13 13.79 -3.97
C LEU A 125 -6.08 15.30 -3.65
N SER A 126 -5.34 15.67 -2.61
CA SER A 126 -5.22 17.07 -2.18
C SER A 126 -4.69 17.97 -3.30
N GLY A 127 -5.43 19.05 -3.62
CA GLY A 127 -5.10 20.01 -4.67
C GLY A 127 -5.58 19.64 -6.08
N CYS A 128 -6.50 18.69 -6.23
CA CYS A 128 -7.22 18.44 -7.48
C CYS A 128 -8.18 19.57 -7.84
N PHE A 129 -8.40 19.80 -9.14
CA PHE A 129 -9.37 20.80 -9.62
C PHE A 129 -10.80 20.37 -9.32
N ALA A 130 -11.15 19.13 -9.68
CA ALA A 130 -12.52 18.64 -9.61
C ALA A 130 -12.90 18.07 -8.23
N GLY A 131 -12.00 18.16 -7.24
CA GLY A 131 -12.25 17.65 -5.89
C GLY A 131 -12.63 16.16 -5.83
N GLY A 132 -12.21 15.36 -6.81
CA GLY A 132 -12.57 13.94 -6.93
C GLY A 132 -13.79 13.64 -7.80
N ALA A 133 -14.40 14.64 -8.45
CA ALA A 133 -15.52 14.40 -9.37
C ALA A 133 -15.07 13.69 -10.67
N GLY A 134 -13.82 13.86 -11.09
CA GLY A 134 -13.24 13.20 -12.26
C GLY A 134 -12.71 14.16 -13.33
N ILE A 135 -12.51 13.65 -14.55
CA ILE A 135 -11.79 14.35 -15.63
C ILE A 135 -12.29 13.97 -17.02
N VAL A 136 -12.32 14.94 -17.93
CA VAL A 136 -12.43 14.73 -19.38
C VAL A 136 -11.06 14.89 -20.01
N ALA A 137 -10.51 13.81 -20.56
CA ALA A 137 -9.23 13.81 -21.25
C ALA A 137 -9.44 13.63 -22.76
N GLU A 138 -8.82 14.49 -23.56
CA GLU A 138 -8.96 14.45 -25.02
C GLU A 138 -7.64 14.26 -25.75
N GLY A 139 -7.66 13.50 -26.84
CA GLY A 139 -6.46 13.25 -27.65
C GLY A 139 -6.69 12.41 -28.90
N ARG A 140 -5.73 11.51 -29.16
CA ARG A 140 -5.73 10.59 -30.32
C ARG A 140 -5.58 9.12 -29.93
N ASP A 141 -5.27 8.84 -28.68
CA ASP A 141 -5.09 7.50 -28.12
C ASP A 141 -5.48 7.46 -26.64
N VAL A 142 -6.29 8.41 -26.19
CA VAL A 142 -6.75 8.46 -24.81
C VAL A 142 -7.63 7.25 -24.51
N THR A 143 -8.52 6.89 -25.42
CA THR A 143 -9.47 5.79 -25.27
C THR A 143 -8.82 4.40 -25.28
N THR A 144 -7.60 4.28 -25.80
CA THR A 144 -6.94 2.97 -26.02
C THR A 144 -5.65 2.78 -25.27
N VAL A 145 -4.87 3.85 -25.07
CA VAL A 145 -3.53 3.78 -24.48
C VAL A 145 -3.53 4.46 -23.12
N ILE A 146 -4.11 5.66 -23.01
CA ILE A 146 -3.96 6.48 -21.80
C ILE A 146 -4.94 6.03 -20.72
N ALA A 147 -6.23 5.97 -21.05
CA ALA A 147 -7.31 5.58 -20.18
C ALA A 147 -8.18 4.49 -20.86
N PRO A 148 -7.62 3.29 -21.10
CA PRO A 148 -8.37 2.18 -21.70
C PRO A 148 -9.53 1.72 -20.83
N ASP A 149 -9.48 1.98 -19.52
CA ASP A 149 -10.48 1.60 -18.53
C ASP A 149 -11.39 2.77 -18.13
N ALA A 150 -11.37 3.87 -18.89
CA ALA A 150 -12.28 4.99 -18.67
C ALA A 150 -13.75 4.54 -18.78
N GLU A 151 -14.59 5.02 -17.87
CA GLU A 151 -16.02 4.70 -17.82
C GLU A 151 -16.73 5.11 -19.12
N VAL A 152 -16.28 6.22 -19.73
CA VAL A 152 -16.80 6.70 -21.01
C VAL A 152 -15.67 6.86 -22.02
N ARG A 153 -15.70 6.09 -23.11
CA ARG A 153 -14.72 6.15 -24.20
C ARG A 153 -15.39 6.49 -25.51
N LEU A 154 -15.07 7.66 -26.06
CA LEU A 154 -15.72 8.21 -27.25
C LEU A 154 -14.72 8.49 -28.36
N LEU A 155 -15.15 8.25 -29.60
CA LEU A 155 -14.45 8.71 -30.80
C LEU A 155 -15.31 9.75 -31.53
N VAL A 156 -14.93 11.02 -31.43
CA VAL A 156 -15.63 12.12 -32.10
C VAL A 156 -15.06 12.33 -33.49
N THR A 157 -15.87 12.03 -34.51
CA THR A 157 -15.51 12.12 -35.93
C THR A 157 -16.37 13.15 -36.67
N ALA A 158 -15.93 13.53 -37.87
CA ALA A 158 -16.68 14.34 -38.81
C ALA A 158 -16.15 14.14 -40.23
N SER A 159 -17.01 14.35 -41.23
CA SER A 159 -16.64 14.31 -42.64
C SER A 159 -15.51 15.30 -42.93
N GLU A 160 -14.66 14.99 -43.91
CA GLU A 160 -13.55 15.87 -44.29
C GLU A 160 -14.04 17.28 -44.64
N GLU A 161 -15.17 17.38 -45.34
CA GLU A 161 -15.82 18.65 -45.68
C GLU A 161 -16.23 19.45 -44.44
N ALA A 162 -16.88 18.81 -43.46
CA ALA A 162 -17.27 19.45 -42.20
C ALA A 162 -16.05 19.94 -41.40
N ARG A 163 -14.98 19.13 -41.34
CA ARG A 163 -13.74 19.49 -40.63
C ARG A 163 -13.02 20.67 -41.26
N LEU A 164 -12.93 20.69 -42.59
CA LEU A 164 -12.33 21.81 -43.33
C LEU A 164 -13.15 23.09 -43.18
N SER A 165 -14.49 22.99 -43.25
CA SER A 165 -15.38 24.13 -43.06
C SER A 165 -15.25 24.75 -41.67
N ARG A 166 -15.24 23.92 -40.61
CA ARG A 166 -15.03 24.38 -39.22
C ARG A 166 -13.67 25.07 -39.07
N ARG A 167 -12.62 24.46 -39.60
CA ARG A 167 -11.26 25.00 -39.48
C ARG A 167 -11.07 26.31 -40.26
N ALA A 168 -11.70 26.43 -41.42
CA ALA A 168 -11.72 27.69 -42.18
C ALA A 168 -12.39 28.81 -41.38
N LYS A 169 -13.56 28.54 -40.78
CA LYS A 169 -14.26 29.50 -39.90
C LYS A 169 -13.41 29.92 -38.69
N ASP A 170 -12.70 28.99 -38.05
CA ASP A 170 -11.80 29.30 -36.94
C ASP A 170 -10.65 30.24 -37.36
N LEU A 171 -10.08 30.02 -38.55
CA LEU A 171 -8.99 30.84 -39.09
C LEU A 171 -9.48 32.23 -39.51
N GLU A 172 -10.67 32.31 -40.11
CA GLU A 172 -11.33 33.58 -40.45
C GLU A 172 -11.66 34.38 -39.19
N ALA A 173 -12.20 33.74 -38.14
CA ALA A 173 -12.46 34.37 -36.86
C ALA A 173 -11.17 34.88 -36.17
N ALA A 174 -10.03 34.23 -36.42
CA ALA A 174 -8.71 34.64 -35.96
C ALA A 174 -8.03 35.67 -36.89
N GLY A 175 -8.71 36.16 -37.94
CA GLY A 175 -8.20 37.17 -38.87
C GLY A 175 -7.11 36.68 -39.82
N LYS A 176 -7.01 35.36 -40.07
CA LYS A 176 -6.01 34.75 -40.96
C LYS A 176 -6.62 34.42 -42.33
N SER A 177 -5.84 34.58 -43.40
CA SER A 177 -6.27 34.22 -44.76
C SER A 177 -6.33 32.70 -44.96
N VAL A 178 -7.42 32.21 -45.56
CA VAL A 178 -7.62 30.78 -45.80
C VAL A 178 -7.32 30.42 -47.26
N ASP A 179 -6.26 29.65 -47.48
CA ASP A 179 -6.07 28.89 -48.72
C ASP A 179 -6.62 27.47 -48.49
N ALA A 180 -7.68 27.12 -49.21
CA ALA A 180 -8.37 25.83 -49.07
C ALA A 180 -7.48 24.63 -49.42
N ALA A 181 -6.55 24.77 -50.38
CA ALA A 181 -5.66 23.68 -50.77
C ALA A 181 -4.58 23.44 -49.71
N ALA A 182 -3.96 24.51 -49.20
CA ALA A 182 -2.99 24.44 -48.12
C ALA A 182 -3.61 23.96 -46.80
N LEU A 183 -4.84 24.40 -46.49
CA LEU A 183 -5.57 23.98 -45.29
C LEU A 183 -5.89 22.48 -45.33
N ARG A 184 -6.33 21.99 -46.50
CA ARG A 184 -6.61 20.57 -46.71
C ARG A 184 -5.35 19.73 -46.55
N ASP A 185 -4.25 20.13 -47.17
CA ASP A 185 -2.97 19.44 -47.05
C ASP A 185 -2.51 19.40 -45.58
N GLN A 186 -2.64 20.52 -44.84
CA GLN A 186 -2.25 20.59 -43.43
C GLN A 186 -3.09 19.67 -42.51
N VAL A 187 -4.42 19.61 -42.68
CA VAL A 187 -5.30 18.78 -41.85
C VAL A 187 -5.11 17.29 -42.18
N VAL A 188 -5.10 16.95 -43.47
CA VAL A 188 -5.01 15.55 -43.92
C VAL A 188 -3.63 14.96 -43.69
N ARG A 189 -2.56 15.72 -43.96
CA ARG A 189 -1.18 15.27 -43.73
C ARG A 189 -0.93 15.01 -42.25
N ARG A 190 -1.40 15.90 -41.37
CA ARG A 190 -1.23 15.72 -39.92
C ARG A 190 -1.95 14.48 -39.40
N ASP A 191 -3.18 14.23 -39.84
CA ASP A 191 -3.88 13.01 -39.44
C ASP A 191 -3.21 11.75 -40.01
N ARG A 192 -2.64 11.80 -41.21
CA ARG A 192 -1.85 10.69 -41.78
C ARG A 192 -0.59 10.42 -40.95
N ASP A 193 0.16 11.45 -40.61
CA ASP A 193 1.40 11.34 -39.86
C ASP A 193 1.12 10.80 -38.44
N ASP A 194 0.09 11.32 -37.76
CA ASP A 194 -0.29 10.90 -36.41
C ASP A 194 -0.89 9.48 -36.38
N ALA A 195 -1.58 9.06 -37.45
CA ALA A 195 -2.18 7.72 -37.57
C ALA A 195 -1.14 6.60 -37.75
N THR A 196 0.14 6.92 -37.97
CA THR A 196 1.22 5.92 -38.00
C THR A 196 1.49 5.28 -36.64
N VAL A 197 1.16 5.98 -35.55
CA VAL A 197 1.46 5.58 -34.16
C VAL A 197 0.25 5.59 -33.24
N SER A 198 -0.94 5.99 -33.73
CA SER A 198 -2.18 6.05 -32.93
C SER A 198 -3.42 5.69 -33.76
N GLN A 199 -4.44 5.12 -33.12
CA GLN A 199 -5.67 4.64 -33.76
C GLN A 199 -6.88 5.51 -33.38
N PHE A 200 -7.16 6.54 -34.18
CA PHE A 200 -8.28 7.50 -33.96
C PHE A 200 -9.15 7.74 -35.20
N LEU A 201 -9.00 6.91 -36.24
CA LEU A 201 -9.79 7.02 -37.47
C LEU A 201 -11.00 6.08 -37.47
N THR A 202 -10.97 5.05 -36.64
CA THR A 202 -12.01 4.02 -36.50
C THR A 202 -12.20 3.74 -35.02
N ALA A 203 -13.44 3.56 -34.59
CA ALA A 203 -13.75 3.24 -33.20
C ALA A 203 -13.31 1.79 -32.89
N PRO A 204 -12.41 1.58 -31.92
CA PRO A 204 -12.08 0.25 -31.40
C PRO A 204 -13.25 -0.37 -30.62
N GLU A 205 -13.13 -1.66 -30.29
CA GLU A 205 -14.11 -2.34 -29.45
C GLU A 205 -14.26 -1.63 -28.08
N GLY A 206 -15.50 -1.35 -27.68
CA GLY A 206 -15.80 -0.64 -26.44
C GLY A 206 -15.64 0.89 -26.51
N VAL A 207 -15.37 1.47 -27.68
CA VAL A 207 -15.37 2.93 -27.91
C VAL A 207 -16.60 3.33 -28.71
N THR A 208 -17.39 4.28 -28.20
CA THR A 208 -18.60 4.76 -28.86
C THR A 208 -18.27 5.80 -29.92
N LEU A 209 -18.73 5.60 -31.16
CA LEU A 209 -18.53 6.53 -32.25
C LEU A 209 -19.56 7.67 -32.19
N VAL A 210 -19.07 8.92 -32.11
CA VAL A 210 -19.88 10.14 -32.22
C VAL A 210 -19.60 10.81 -33.56
N ASN A 211 -20.52 10.68 -34.52
CA ASN A 211 -20.39 11.31 -35.83
C ASN A 211 -21.04 12.70 -35.82
N SER A 212 -20.21 13.73 -35.68
CA SER A 212 -20.65 15.12 -35.61
C SER A 212 -20.85 15.79 -36.99
N SER A 213 -20.81 15.06 -38.11
CA SER A 213 -20.80 15.67 -39.46
C SER A 213 -21.99 16.61 -39.71
N ASP A 214 -23.17 16.17 -39.29
CA ASP A 214 -24.45 16.86 -39.51
C ASP A 214 -25.01 17.47 -38.21
N MET A 215 -24.18 17.54 -37.15
CA MET A 215 -24.56 18.07 -35.84
C MET A 215 -23.94 19.46 -35.61
N THR A 216 -24.71 20.34 -35.00
CA THR A 216 -24.20 21.56 -34.38
C THR A 216 -23.30 21.24 -33.18
N LEU A 217 -22.56 22.23 -32.69
CA LEU A 217 -21.71 22.05 -31.52
C LEU A 217 -22.56 21.76 -30.28
N GLU A 218 -23.68 22.46 -30.12
CA GLU A 218 -24.63 22.27 -29.02
C GLU A 218 -25.22 20.86 -29.05
N GLU A 219 -25.71 20.38 -30.20
CA GLU A 219 -26.23 19.01 -30.35
C GLU A 219 -25.15 17.96 -30.09
N THR A 220 -23.90 18.20 -30.52
CA THR A 220 -22.80 17.27 -30.27
C THR A 220 -22.47 17.19 -28.78
N VAL A 221 -22.50 18.32 -28.06
CA VAL A 221 -22.27 18.36 -26.61
C VAL A 221 -23.40 17.67 -25.86
N GLU A 222 -24.65 17.96 -26.20
CA GLU A 222 -25.83 17.32 -25.60
C GLU A 222 -25.77 15.80 -25.79
N HIS A 223 -25.50 15.32 -27.00
CA HIS A 223 -25.36 13.89 -27.26
C HIS A 223 -24.22 13.23 -26.47
N VAL A 224 -23.09 13.92 -26.28
CA VAL A 224 -22.00 13.41 -25.44
C VAL A 224 -22.39 13.38 -23.96
N LEU A 225 -23.14 14.38 -23.47
CA LEU A 225 -23.66 14.40 -22.10
C LEU A 225 -24.63 13.23 -21.86
N ASP A 226 -25.54 12.97 -22.80
CA ASP A 226 -26.46 11.83 -22.73
C ASP A 226 -25.71 10.50 -22.62
N LEU A 227 -24.68 10.30 -23.45
CA LEU A 227 -23.84 9.10 -23.41
C LEU A 227 -23.08 8.96 -22.07
N VAL A 228 -22.67 10.06 -21.47
CA VAL A 228 -22.03 10.05 -20.14
C VAL A 228 -23.06 9.69 -19.06
N GLU A 229 -24.25 10.25 -19.10
CA GLU A 229 -25.32 9.95 -18.14
C GLU A 229 -25.82 8.50 -18.25
N GLU A 230 -25.94 7.96 -19.46
CA GLU A 230 -26.26 6.56 -19.71
C GLU A 230 -25.19 5.62 -19.11
N ALA A 231 -23.92 5.93 -19.30
CA ALA A 231 -22.82 5.13 -18.74
C ALA A 231 -22.83 5.15 -17.20
N VAL A 232 -23.00 6.32 -16.58
CA VAL A 232 -23.11 6.46 -15.12
C VAL A 232 -24.31 5.69 -14.58
N SER A 233 -25.44 5.74 -15.28
CA SER A 233 -26.66 5.03 -14.88
C SER A 233 -26.48 3.52 -14.98
N ALA A 234 -25.87 3.03 -16.06
CA ALA A 234 -25.57 1.61 -16.24
C ALA A 234 -24.59 1.09 -15.17
N GLU A 235 -23.55 1.88 -14.84
CA GLU A 235 -22.62 1.57 -13.75
C GLU A 235 -23.36 1.48 -12.40
N ALA A 236 -24.25 2.43 -12.11
CA ALA A 236 -25.05 2.44 -10.89
C ALA A 236 -26.03 1.25 -10.80
N GLU A 237 -26.63 0.84 -11.93
CA GLU A 237 -27.48 -0.36 -12.00
C GLU A 237 -26.66 -1.63 -11.75
N LEU A 238 -25.48 -1.75 -12.36
CA LEU A 238 -24.53 -2.85 -12.12
C LEU A 238 -24.12 -2.93 -10.65
N ASP A 239 -23.77 -1.80 -10.03
CA ASP A 239 -23.44 -1.73 -8.61
C ASP A 239 -24.62 -2.16 -7.72
N ALA A 240 -25.84 -1.75 -8.07
CA ALA A 240 -27.05 -2.16 -7.36
C ALA A 240 -27.33 -3.66 -7.49
N GLU A 241 -27.14 -4.23 -8.67
CA GLU A 241 -27.26 -5.69 -8.91
C GLU A 241 -26.20 -6.47 -8.11
N GLN A 242 -24.95 -6.01 -8.14
CA GLN A 242 -23.87 -6.61 -7.35
C GLN A 242 -24.16 -6.54 -5.85
N ALA A 243 -24.67 -5.41 -5.36
CA ALA A 243 -25.07 -5.26 -3.95
C ALA A 243 -26.18 -6.26 -3.57
N LEU A 244 -27.20 -6.43 -4.42
CA LEU A 244 -28.25 -7.43 -4.23
C LEU A 244 -27.68 -8.85 -4.24
N GLN A 245 -26.73 -9.15 -5.12
CA GLN A 245 -26.07 -10.46 -5.19
C GLN A 245 -25.25 -10.73 -3.92
N VAL A 246 -24.49 -9.76 -3.41
CA VAL A 246 -23.77 -9.87 -2.14
C VAL A 246 -24.74 -10.14 -0.99
N GLN A 247 -25.86 -9.42 -0.92
CA GLN A 247 -26.89 -9.68 0.09
C GLN A 247 -27.46 -11.11 -0.01
N ALA A 248 -27.70 -11.60 -1.22
CA ALA A 248 -28.18 -12.97 -1.43
C ALA A 248 -27.13 -14.02 -1.01
N MET A 249 -25.85 -13.83 -1.36
CA MET A 249 -24.76 -14.72 -0.95
C MET A 249 -24.59 -14.73 0.57
N ARG A 250 -24.68 -13.56 1.22
CA ARG A 250 -24.64 -13.44 2.69
C ARG A 250 -25.81 -14.17 3.36
N ARG A 251 -27.05 -13.99 2.88
CA ARG A 251 -28.21 -14.77 3.38
C ARG A 251 -27.99 -16.27 3.22
N GLY A 252 -27.32 -16.70 2.14
CA GLY A 252 -26.93 -18.09 1.93
C GLY A 252 -25.99 -18.64 3.03
N LEU A 253 -25.25 -17.79 3.75
CA LEU A 253 -24.42 -18.22 4.89
C LEU A 253 -25.26 -18.59 6.12
N GLU A 254 -26.52 -18.14 6.24
CA GLU A 254 -27.40 -18.51 7.37
C GLU A 254 -27.75 -20.01 7.42
N ASP A 255 -27.61 -20.70 6.27
CA ASP A 255 -27.71 -22.16 6.16
C ASP A 255 -26.53 -22.90 6.82
N TYR A 256 -25.51 -22.16 7.28
CA TYR A 256 -24.28 -22.68 7.88
C TYR A 256 -24.12 -22.25 9.34
N GLU A 257 -23.27 -22.97 10.08
CA GLU A 257 -22.95 -22.63 11.48
C GLU A 257 -21.93 -21.50 11.55
N LEU A 258 -22.42 -20.30 11.84
CA LEU A 258 -21.65 -19.07 12.08
C LEU A 258 -21.53 -18.83 13.60
N ASP A 259 -20.34 -18.48 14.06
CA ASP A 259 -20.10 -18.01 15.42
C ASP A 259 -20.21 -16.48 15.52
N GLU A 260 -20.15 -15.91 16.74
CA GLU A 260 -20.27 -14.47 16.95
C GLU A 260 -19.14 -13.68 16.25
N ALA A 261 -17.94 -14.25 16.14
CA ALA A 261 -16.83 -13.60 15.46
C ALA A 261 -17.07 -13.53 13.95
N ASP A 262 -17.71 -14.53 13.35
CA ASP A 262 -18.09 -14.49 11.93
C ASP A 262 -19.14 -13.42 11.64
N LEU A 263 -20.14 -13.29 12.52
CA LEU A 263 -21.19 -12.30 12.37
C LEU A 263 -20.60 -10.89 12.43
N ALA A 264 -19.69 -10.63 13.37
CA ALA A 264 -18.98 -9.36 13.46
C ALA A 264 -18.21 -9.03 12.17
N LEU A 265 -17.51 -10.00 11.56
CA LEU A 265 -16.80 -9.79 10.30
C LEU A 265 -17.72 -9.46 9.12
N LEU A 266 -18.95 -9.98 9.12
CA LEU A 266 -19.95 -9.73 8.08
C LEU A 266 -20.70 -8.40 8.29
N GLU A 267 -20.77 -7.91 9.53
CA GLU A 267 -21.36 -6.62 9.90
C GLU A 267 -20.39 -5.44 9.67
N GLU A 268 -19.10 -5.60 10.00
CA GLU A 268 -18.08 -4.55 9.81
C GLU A 268 -17.88 -4.11 8.34
N ASP A 269 -18.31 -4.94 7.40
CA ASP A 269 -18.26 -4.67 5.96
C ASP A 269 -19.44 -3.80 5.46
N GLN A 270 -20.27 -3.23 6.35
CA GLN A 270 -21.50 -2.50 5.98
C GLN A 270 -21.37 -0.96 5.93
N GLU A 271 -20.48 -0.31 6.70
CA GLU A 271 -20.55 1.18 6.83
C GLU A 271 -19.21 1.87 7.19
N VAL A 272 -18.16 1.80 6.34
CA VAL A 272 -16.94 2.59 6.64
C VAL A 272 -16.36 3.31 5.41
N PRO A 273 -16.32 4.66 5.41
CA PRO A 273 -15.59 5.45 4.41
C PRO A 273 -14.09 5.14 4.43
N LEU A 274 -13.44 5.24 3.27
CA LEU A 274 -12.02 4.97 3.01
C LEU A 274 -11.04 5.66 4.00
N ALA A 275 -11.46 6.77 4.62
CA ALA A 275 -10.66 7.56 5.55
C ALA A 275 -10.62 7.02 7.00
N ALA A 276 -11.47 6.05 7.36
CA ALA A 276 -11.51 5.49 8.70
C ALA A 276 -11.05 4.04 8.65
N ARG A 277 -9.87 3.77 9.23
CA ARG A 277 -9.31 2.49 9.70
C ARG A 277 -7.84 2.28 9.32
N VAL A 278 -6.99 3.26 9.60
CA VAL A 278 -5.74 2.91 10.27
C VAL A 278 -6.13 2.73 11.74
N GLU A 279 -6.54 1.51 12.12
CA GLU A 279 -6.82 1.24 13.55
C GLU A 279 -5.56 1.59 14.34
N ALA A 280 -5.73 2.42 15.37
CA ALA A 280 -4.65 2.73 16.28
C ALA A 280 -4.15 1.42 16.91
N GLY A 281 -2.84 1.25 17.05
CA GLY A 281 -2.26 -0.03 17.43
C GLY A 281 -2.89 -0.57 18.71
N LEU A 282 -3.29 -1.84 18.70
CA LEU A 282 -3.82 -2.50 19.91
C LEU A 282 -2.74 -2.47 21.01
N PRO A 283 -3.12 -2.21 22.27
CA PRO A 283 -2.16 -2.18 23.36
C PRO A 283 -1.46 -3.54 23.51
N VAL A 284 -0.16 -3.52 23.82
CA VAL A 284 0.69 -4.71 23.87
C VAL A 284 1.04 -5.04 25.33
N LEU A 285 0.81 -6.29 25.74
CA LEU A 285 1.14 -6.83 27.06
C LEU A 285 2.27 -7.86 26.92
N ALA A 286 3.45 -7.56 27.47
CA ALA A 286 4.55 -8.52 27.53
C ALA A 286 4.40 -9.46 28.73
N VAL A 287 4.46 -10.77 28.52
CA VAL A 287 4.47 -11.77 29.60
C VAL A 287 5.91 -12.24 29.83
N VAL A 288 6.49 -11.80 30.96
CA VAL A 288 7.91 -11.94 31.28
C VAL A 288 8.08 -12.77 32.55
N GLY A 289 9.19 -13.49 32.67
CA GLY A 289 9.53 -14.25 33.87
C GLY A 289 10.57 -15.32 33.57
N ARG A 290 11.22 -15.86 34.61
CA ARG A 290 12.21 -16.93 34.46
C ARG A 290 11.61 -18.21 33.83
N PRO A 291 12.41 -19.14 33.29
CA PRO A 291 11.89 -20.42 32.80
C PRO A 291 11.11 -21.18 33.87
N ASN A 292 10.11 -21.97 33.45
CA ASN A 292 9.32 -22.87 34.31
C ASN A 292 8.43 -22.23 35.41
N VAL A 293 8.24 -20.90 35.39
CA VAL A 293 7.25 -20.21 36.27
C VAL A 293 5.81 -20.37 35.81
N GLY A 294 5.57 -20.93 34.61
CA GLY A 294 4.22 -21.15 34.06
C GLY A 294 3.67 -20.04 33.15
N LYS A 295 4.54 -19.22 32.54
CA LYS A 295 4.17 -18.17 31.55
C LYS A 295 3.26 -18.70 30.44
N SER A 296 3.71 -19.69 29.69
CA SER A 296 2.97 -20.21 28.55
C SER A 296 1.67 -20.90 28.95
N THR A 297 1.60 -21.47 30.17
CA THR A 297 0.35 -21.98 30.73
C THR A 297 -0.65 -20.85 30.98
N LEU A 298 -0.18 -19.70 31.48
CA LEU A 298 -1.01 -18.53 31.71
C LEU A 298 -1.45 -17.90 30.38
N VAL A 299 -0.54 -17.72 29.42
CA VAL A 299 -0.86 -17.21 28.07
C VAL A 299 -1.91 -18.07 27.38
N ASN A 300 -1.71 -19.39 27.34
CA ASN A 300 -2.69 -20.31 26.73
C ASN A 300 -4.07 -20.24 27.39
N ARG A 301 -4.14 -19.90 28.67
CA ARG A 301 -5.42 -19.70 29.37
C ARG A 301 -6.10 -18.42 28.91
N VAL A 302 -5.37 -17.33 28.70
CA VAL A 302 -5.93 -16.07 28.20
C VAL A 302 -6.48 -16.25 26.78
N LEU A 303 -5.79 -17.03 25.93
CA LEU A 303 -6.16 -17.21 24.52
C LEU A 303 -7.37 -18.14 24.29
N GLY A 304 -7.90 -18.81 25.31
CA GLY A 304 -9.14 -19.58 25.24
C GLY A 304 -9.14 -20.83 24.36
N ARG A 305 -8.09 -21.13 23.58
CA ARG A 305 -7.92 -22.34 22.75
C ARG A 305 -6.46 -22.77 22.63
N ARG A 306 -6.21 -24.07 22.38
CA ARG A 306 -4.89 -24.62 22.02
C ARG A 306 -4.53 -24.21 20.56
N GLU A 307 -4.19 -22.96 20.32
CA GLU A 307 -3.67 -22.47 19.03
C GLU A 307 -2.15 -22.23 19.03
N ALA A 308 -1.45 -22.60 20.10
CA ALA A 308 0.00 -22.75 20.02
C ALA A 308 0.32 -24.09 19.36
N VAL A 309 0.78 -24.02 18.11
CA VAL A 309 1.37 -25.09 17.24
C VAL A 309 0.40 -25.58 16.14
N VAL A 310 0.52 -25.03 14.92
CA VAL A 310 1.27 -25.60 13.76
C VAL A 310 1.25 -24.54 12.64
N GLN A 311 2.42 -24.00 12.29
CA GLN A 311 2.64 -23.32 11.01
C GLN A 311 3.68 -24.17 10.27
N ASP A 312 3.22 -25.01 9.35
CA ASP A 312 4.05 -25.95 8.58
C ASP A 312 4.64 -25.28 7.33
N THR A 313 5.54 -24.31 7.54
CA THR A 313 6.44 -23.83 6.48
C THR A 313 7.83 -24.38 6.77
N PRO A 314 8.34 -25.36 6.00
CA PRO A 314 9.73 -25.77 6.10
C PRO A 314 10.63 -24.60 5.69
N GLY A 315 11.42 -24.06 6.63
CA GLY A 315 12.35 -22.94 6.38
C GLY A 315 12.20 -21.72 7.30
N VAL A 316 11.15 -21.64 8.12
CA VAL A 316 10.98 -20.58 9.14
C VAL A 316 11.50 -21.04 10.49
N THR A 317 12.42 -20.26 11.07
CA THR A 317 12.83 -20.41 12.46
C THR A 317 11.68 -19.91 13.35
N ARG A 318 11.32 -20.71 14.36
CA ARG A 318 10.24 -20.48 15.33
C ARG A 318 10.56 -19.30 16.26
N ASP A 319 10.51 -18.08 15.76
CA ASP A 319 10.94 -16.93 16.55
C ASP A 319 9.85 -15.84 16.61
N ARG A 320 9.30 -15.69 17.82
CA ARG A 320 8.32 -14.70 18.34
C ARG A 320 6.85 -15.04 18.09
N VAL A 321 6.13 -15.39 19.17
CA VAL A 321 4.69 -15.61 19.12
C VAL A 321 3.97 -14.45 19.81
N SER A 322 3.55 -13.48 18.99
CA SER A 322 2.58 -12.48 19.38
C SER A 322 1.18 -13.07 19.17
N TYR A 323 0.33 -12.98 20.18
CA TYR A 323 -1.01 -13.55 20.13
C TYR A 323 -2.05 -12.43 20.30
N PRO A 324 -3.04 -12.31 19.39
CA PRO A 324 -4.20 -11.46 19.65
C PRO A 324 -4.99 -12.03 20.82
N ALA A 325 -5.39 -11.18 21.75
CA ALA A 325 -6.15 -11.53 22.95
C ALA A 325 -7.31 -10.55 23.16
N GLU A 326 -8.33 -11.02 23.86
CA GLU A 326 -9.48 -10.22 24.26
C GLU A 326 -9.84 -10.53 25.72
N TRP A 327 -10.10 -9.49 26.50
CA TRP A 327 -10.58 -9.62 27.87
C TRP A 327 -11.66 -8.57 28.15
N VAL A 328 -12.86 -9.03 28.53
CA VAL A 328 -14.03 -8.18 28.85
C VAL A 328 -14.31 -7.16 27.73
N GLY A 329 -14.33 -7.62 26.48
CA GLY A 329 -14.59 -6.78 25.30
C GLY A 329 -13.43 -5.88 24.88
N ARG A 330 -12.30 -5.91 25.59
CA ARG A 330 -11.11 -5.12 25.25
C ARG A 330 -10.08 -5.99 24.54
N ARG A 331 -9.71 -5.59 23.31
CA ARG A 331 -8.70 -6.26 22.46
C ARG A 331 -7.29 -5.76 22.80
N PHE A 332 -6.32 -6.66 22.84
CA PHE A 332 -4.90 -6.37 23.09
C PHE A 332 -4.01 -7.47 22.49
N THR A 333 -2.70 -7.22 22.42
CA THR A 333 -1.72 -8.20 21.93
C THR A 333 -0.89 -8.74 23.09
N ILE A 334 -0.69 -10.05 23.18
CA ILE A 334 0.20 -10.70 24.15
C ILE A 334 1.51 -11.07 23.47
N VAL A 335 2.64 -10.71 24.08
CA VAL A 335 3.98 -11.15 23.64
C VAL A 335 4.56 -12.10 24.69
N ASP A 336 4.75 -13.38 24.34
CA ASP A 336 5.39 -14.38 25.24
C ASP A 336 6.91 -14.43 25.01
N THR A 337 7.69 -14.22 26.08
CA THR A 337 9.15 -14.34 26.02
C THR A 337 9.66 -15.79 26.11
N GLY A 338 8.77 -16.77 26.28
CA GLY A 338 9.11 -18.16 26.60
C GLY A 338 9.52 -19.08 25.44
N GLY A 339 9.35 -18.69 24.18
CA GLY A 339 9.55 -19.58 23.01
C GLY A 339 11.00 -19.84 22.58
N TRP A 340 11.98 -19.20 23.21
CA TRP A 340 13.39 -19.23 22.81
C TRP A 340 14.22 -20.06 23.80
N GLU A 341 14.22 -21.38 23.63
CA GLU A 341 15.15 -22.25 24.37
C GLU A 341 16.56 -22.08 23.78
N VAL A 342 17.42 -21.34 24.49
CA VAL A 342 18.87 -21.35 24.23
C VAL A 342 19.49 -22.33 25.21
N ASP A 343 20.16 -23.35 24.67
CA ASP A 343 20.91 -24.33 25.44
C ASP A 343 22.10 -23.68 26.17
N VAL A 344 22.47 -24.27 27.30
CA VAL A 344 23.07 -23.65 28.49
C VAL A 344 24.51 -23.09 28.32
N GLU A 345 24.70 -21.81 28.67
CA GLU A 345 25.64 -21.25 29.69
C GLU A 345 25.41 -19.72 29.77
N GLY A 346 25.11 -19.16 30.94
CA GLY A 346 24.79 -17.71 31.10
C GLY A 346 23.29 -17.34 31.11
N LEU A 347 22.44 -18.24 31.63
CA LEU A 347 20.97 -18.16 31.63
C LEU A 347 20.40 -16.81 32.13
N ASP A 348 21.00 -16.21 33.16
CA ASP A 348 20.47 -14.98 33.77
C ASP A 348 20.57 -13.75 32.87
N ALA A 349 21.68 -13.62 32.12
CA ALA A 349 21.88 -12.54 31.18
C ALA A 349 20.99 -12.69 29.94
N ALA A 350 20.81 -13.93 29.47
CA ALA A 350 19.94 -14.24 28.32
C ALA A 350 18.47 -13.96 28.64
N VAL A 351 17.98 -14.38 29.82
CA VAL A 351 16.61 -14.11 30.26
C VAL A 351 16.35 -12.62 30.42
N ALA A 352 17.30 -11.87 30.98
CA ALA A 352 17.18 -10.42 31.13
C ALA A 352 17.14 -9.70 29.78
N ALA A 353 17.97 -10.12 28.82
CA ALA A 353 17.98 -9.55 27.46
C ALA A 353 16.69 -9.86 26.69
N GLN A 354 16.15 -11.08 26.82
CA GLN A 354 14.86 -11.46 26.24
C GLN A 354 13.71 -10.62 26.82
N ALA A 355 13.72 -10.43 28.14
CA ALA A 355 12.76 -9.60 28.83
C ALA A 355 12.83 -8.14 28.37
N GLU A 356 14.03 -7.58 28.20
CA GLU A 356 14.22 -6.18 27.78
C GLU A 356 13.54 -5.87 26.44
N VAL A 357 13.62 -6.80 25.48
CA VAL A 357 12.98 -6.68 24.16
C VAL A 357 11.47 -6.63 24.25
N ALA A 358 10.89 -7.62 24.93
CA ALA A 358 9.45 -7.71 25.06
C ALA A 358 8.91 -6.49 25.80
N VAL A 359 9.67 -6.01 26.78
CA VAL A 359 9.35 -4.80 27.52
C VAL A 359 9.43 -3.58 26.61
N GLU A 360 10.47 -3.37 25.80
CA GLU A 360 10.57 -2.24 24.86
C GLU A 360 9.37 -2.16 23.90
N MET A 361 8.84 -3.31 23.50
CA MET A 361 7.73 -3.45 22.56
C MET A 361 6.34 -3.44 23.19
N ALA A 362 6.23 -3.49 24.53
CA ALA A 362 4.96 -3.57 25.22
C ALA A 362 4.50 -2.24 25.82
N ASP A 363 3.21 -2.01 25.96
CA ASP A 363 2.66 -0.88 26.70
C ASP A 363 2.65 -1.15 28.22
N ALA A 364 2.51 -2.42 28.62
CA ALA A 364 2.63 -2.87 30.01
C ALA A 364 3.24 -4.27 30.09
N VAL A 365 3.65 -4.67 31.29
CA VAL A 365 4.35 -5.95 31.53
C VAL A 365 3.64 -6.76 32.59
N LEU A 366 3.38 -8.03 32.30
CA LEU A 366 2.99 -9.04 33.28
C LEU A 366 4.23 -9.86 33.68
N LEU A 367 4.77 -9.58 34.87
CA LEU A 367 5.87 -10.37 35.44
C LEU A 367 5.31 -11.58 36.18
N VAL A 368 5.60 -12.78 35.69
CA VAL A 368 5.19 -14.05 36.29
C VAL A 368 6.34 -14.63 37.12
N VAL A 369 6.08 -14.85 38.41
CA VAL A 369 7.02 -15.44 39.36
C VAL A 369 6.40 -16.69 39.99
N ASP A 370 7.21 -17.69 40.30
CA ASP A 370 6.76 -18.88 41.01
C ASP A 370 6.68 -18.60 42.52
N ALA A 371 5.47 -18.56 43.08
CA ALA A 371 5.26 -18.25 44.50
C ALA A 371 5.91 -19.28 45.44
N GLN A 372 5.98 -20.55 45.03
CA GLN A 372 6.53 -21.63 45.87
C GLN A 372 8.06 -21.57 45.99
N VAL A 373 8.72 -21.03 44.95
CA VAL A 373 10.18 -20.85 44.94
C VAL A 373 10.58 -19.55 45.62
N GLY A 374 9.75 -18.51 45.52
CA GLY A 374 10.04 -17.17 46.02
C GLY A 374 11.00 -16.39 45.10
N ILE A 375 11.58 -15.31 45.63
CA ILE A 375 12.41 -14.38 44.85
C ILE A 375 13.79 -15.00 44.56
N THR A 376 14.15 -15.12 43.29
CA THR A 376 15.49 -15.55 42.84
C THR A 376 16.35 -14.39 42.32
N ASP A 377 17.66 -14.61 42.16
CA ASP A 377 18.59 -13.61 41.58
C ASP A 377 18.20 -13.22 40.14
N THR A 378 17.71 -14.18 39.34
CA THR A 378 17.20 -13.92 37.99
C THR A 378 15.97 -13.02 38.03
N ASP A 379 15.05 -13.24 38.99
CA ASP A 379 13.87 -12.38 39.15
C ASP A 379 14.30 -10.97 39.56
N ALA A 380 15.26 -10.85 40.48
CA ALA A 380 15.81 -9.56 40.91
C ALA A 380 16.51 -8.81 39.74
N GLN A 381 17.15 -9.52 38.82
CA GLN A 381 17.73 -8.93 37.60
C GLN A 381 16.66 -8.41 36.65
N VAL A 382 15.60 -9.20 36.40
CA VAL A 382 14.46 -8.78 35.57
C VAL A 382 13.77 -7.56 36.20
N VAL A 383 13.55 -7.55 37.51
CA VAL A 383 12.95 -6.42 38.24
C VAL A 383 13.80 -5.15 38.11
N ARG A 384 15.14 -5.25 38.18
CA ARG A 384 16.04 -4.10 37.95
C ARG A 384 15.94 -3.55 36.53
N MET A 385 15.73 -4.41 35.53
CA MET A 385 15.49 -3.98 34.16
C MET A 385 14.12 -3.30 34.02
N LEU A 386 13.06 -3.91 34.55
CA LEU A 386 11.70 -3.35 34.51
C LEU A 386 11.60 -1.98 35.19
N ARG A 387 12.27 -1.78 36.32
CA ARG A 387 12.32 -0.47 36.97
C ARG A 387 12.99 0.62 36.12
N ARG A 388 13.95 0.25 35.27
CA ARG A 388 14.62 1.19 34.36
C ARG A 388 13.76 1.51 33.12
N SER A 389 12.91 0.59 32.67
CA SER A 389 12.05 0.81 31.50
C SER A 389 10.94 1.82 31.77
N GLY A 390 10.53 1.98 33.04
CA GLY A 390 9.46 2.91 33.43
C GLY A 390 8.05 2.47 33.02
N LYS A 391 7.91 1.26 32.45
CA LYS A 391 6.61 0.74 32.01
C LYS A 391 5.78 0.23 33.19
N PRO A 392 4.45 0.32 33.14
CA PRO A 392 3.58 -0.29 34.15
C PRO A 392 3.82 -1.80 34.22
N VAL A 393 3.95 -2.33 35.45
CA VAL A 393 4.20 -3.76 35.71
C VAL A 393 3.11 -4.31 36.62
N VAL A 394 2.53 -5.43 36.23
CA VAL A 394 1.64 -6.26 37.07
C VAL A 394 2.42 -7.52 37.47
N LEU A 395 2.38 -7.85 38.76
CA LEU A 395 3.10 -9.00 39.32
C LEU A 395 2.14 -10.18 39.53
N ALA A 396 2.35 -11.26 38.78
CA ALA A 396 1.62 -12.52 38.94
C ALA A 396 2.44 -13.52 39.77
N ALA A 397 1.92 -13.86 40.95
CA ALA A 397 2.45 -14.91 41.82
C ALA A 397 1.82 -16.25 41.43
N ASN A 398 2.45 -16.97 40.50
CA ASN A 398 1.91 -18.21 39.92
C ASN A 398 2.16 -19.44 40.81
N LYS A 399 1.42 -20.52 40.55
CA LYS A 399 1.43 -21.80 41.29
C LYS A 399 0.83 -21.72 42.70
N VAL A 400 -0.08 -20.78 42.93
CA VAL A 400 -0.91 -20.69 44.13
C VAL A 400 -2.18 -21.52 43.91
N ASP A 401 -2.07 -22.84 44.11
CA ASP A 401 -3.13 -23.80 43.76
C ASP A 401 -4.24 -23.89 44.83
N SER A 402 -4.00 -23.38 46.05
CA SER A 402 -4.94 -23.41 47.16
C SER A 402 -4.88 -22.16 48.03
N PRO A 403 -5.96 -21.83 48.79
CA PRO A 403 -5.96 -20.68 49.71
C PRO A 403 -4.85 -20.73 50.76
N ALA A 404 -4.39 -21.92 51.16
CA ALA A 404 -3.31 -22.08 52.13
C ALA A 404 -1.96 -21.55 51.61
N GLN A 405 -1.79 -21.45 50.29
CA GLN A 405 -0.56 -21.00 49.62
C GLN A 405 -0.59 -19.50 49.28
N GLU A 406 -1.67 -18.77 49.62
CA GLU A 406 -1.72 -17.32 49.40
C GLU A 406 -0.65 -16.57 50.22
N GLY A 407 -0.22 -17.15 51.35
CA GLY A 407 0.90 -16.63 52.13
C GLY A 407 2.24 -16.65 51.38
N ASP A 408 2.44 -17.57 50.43
CA ASP A 408 3.68 -17.68 49.65
C ASP A 408 3.82 -16.50 48.68
N ALA A 409 2.69 -16.00 48.15
CA ALA A 409 2.65 -14.79 47.32
C ALA A 409 3.04 -13.54 48.12
N ALA A 410 2.78 -13.51 49.44
CA ALA A 410 3.10 -12.35 50.28
C ALA A 410 4.61 -12.06 50.36
N ALA A 411 5.47 -13.06 50.20
CA ALA A 411 6.92 -12.86 50.17
C ALA A 411 7.39 -12.00 48.99
N LEU A 412 6.61 -11.96 47.90
CA LEU A 412 6.95 -11.25 46.67
C LEU A 412 6.75 -9.72 46.75
N TRP A 413 6.08 -9.21 47.79
CA TRP A 413 6.02 -7.77 48.07
C TRP A 413 7.42 -7.14 48.16
N ASN A 414 8.42 -7.91 48.58
CA ASN A 414 9.82 -7.46 48.67
C ASN A 414 10.44 -7.10 47.30
N LEU A 415 9.84 -7.53 46.18
CA LEU A 415 10.24 -7.08 44.85
C LEU A 415 9.94 -5.61 44.59
N GLY A 416 9.06 -4.99 45.39
CA GLY A 416 8.71 -3.58 45.28
C GLY A 416 8.13 -3.20 43.92
N LEU A 417 7.27 -4.06 43.36
CA LEU A 417 6.56 -3.86 42.10
C LEU A 417 5.04 -3.66 42.29
N GLY A 418 4.59 -3.48 43.54
CA GLY A 418 3.16 -3.41 43.89
C GLY A 418 2.62 -4.73 44.42
N GLU A 419 1.30 -4.85 44.44
CA GLU A 419 0.58 -6.02 44.95
C GLU A 419 0.84 -7.26 44.07
N PRO A 420 1.33 -8.39 44.63
CA PRO A 420 1.43 -9.66 43.92
C PRO A 420 0.06 -10.32 43.83
N PHE A 421 -0.41 -10.58 42.61
CA PHE A 421 -1.68 -11.26 42.35
C PHE A 421 -1.48 -12.78 42.39
N PRO A 422 -2.07 -13.51 43.36
CA PRO A 422 -1.95 -14.96 43.45
C PRO A 422 -2.74 -15.65 42.34
N VAL A 423 -2.05 -16.46 41.54
CA VAL A 423 -2.62 -17.11 40.36
C VAL A 423 -2.24 -18.60 40.34
N SER A 424 -3.15 -19.44 39.89
CA SER A 424 -2.82 -20.78 39.40
C SER A 424 -3.13 -20.85 37.92
N ALA A 425 -2.11 -20.72 37.07
CA ALA A 425 -2.27 -20.83 35.62
C ALA A 425 -2.83 -22.21 35.21
N LEU A 426 -2.47 -23.26 35.95
CA LEU A 426 -2.92 -24.63 35.67
C LEU A 426 -4.40 -24.84 36.00
N HIS A 427 -4.88 -24.30 37.13
CA HIS A 427 -6.24 -24.51 37.60
C HIS A 427 -7.21 -23.35 37.33
N GLY A 428 -6.69 -22.19 36.91
CA GLY A 428 -7.47 -20.99 36.56
C GLY A 428 -7.86 -20.11 37.74
N ARG A 429 -7.33 -20.38 38.93
CA ARG A 429 -7.57 -19.52 40.11
C ARG A 429 -6.85 -18.19 39.93
N GLY A 430 -7.53 -17.07 40.22
CA GLY A 430 -6.95 -15.72 40.21
C GLY A 430 -6.55 -15.17 38.83
N SER A 431 -6.76 -15.92 37.75
CA SER A 431 -6.39 -15.47 36.40
C SER A 431 -7.26 -14.32 35.90
N GLY A 432 -8.50 -14.19 36.38
CA GLY A 432 -9.35 -13.04 36.07
C GLY A 432 -8.84 -11.77 36.74
N ASP A 433 -8.58 -11.83 38.05
CA ASP A 433 -8.12 -10.68 38.85
C ASP A 433 -6.80 -10.10 38.30
N VAL A 434 -5.86 -10.94 37.90
CA VAL A 434 -4.59 -10.46 37.31
C VAL A 434 -4.78 -9.86 35.92
N LEU A 435 -5.75 -10.34 35.13
CA LEU A 435 -6.06 -9.75 33.82
C LEU A 435 -6.79 -8.43 33.96
N ASP A 436 -7.69 -8.29 34.93
CA ASP A 436 -8.32 -7.01 35.27
C ASP A 436 -7.27 -5.98 35.68
N ALA A 437 -6.29 -6.38 36.49
CA ALA A 437 -5.14 -5.54 36.85
C ALA A 437 -4.29 -5.14 35.62
N CYS A 438 -4.04 -6.08 34.70
CA CYS A 438 -3.36 -5.79 33.43
C CYS A 438 -4.14 -4.78 32.59
N MET A 439 -5.46 -4.93 32.47
CA MET A 439 -6.28 -3.99 31.72
C MET A 439 -6.28 -2.61 32.37
N ALA A 440 -6.29 -2.52 33.70
CA ALA A 440 -6.26 -1.23 34.40
C ALA A 440 -4.99 -0.41 34.10
N VAL A 441 -3.87 -1.05 33.77
CA VAL A 441 -2.60 -0.38 33.47
C VAL A 441 -2.29 -0.22 31.99
N LEU A 442 -2.90 -1.03 31.11
CA LEU A 442 -2.74 -0.88 29.67
C LEU A 442 -3.44 0.40 29.19
N PRO A 443 -2.87 1.14 28.23
CA PRO A 443 -3.54 2.26 27.58
C PRO A 443 -4.61 1.77 26.60
N GLU A 444 -5.64 2.58 26.32
CA GLU A 444 -6.69 2.21 25.34
C GLU A 444 -6.13 2.07 23.91
N VAL A 445 -5.11 2.87 23.59
CA VAL A 445 -4.37 2.85 22.33
C VAL A 445 -2.89 2.65 22.67
N SER A 446 -2.20 1.79 21.91
CA SER A 446 -0.77 1.56 22.11
C SER A 446 0.01 2.86 22.00
N GLN A 447 0.85 3.13 23.00
CA GLN A 447 1.83 4.20 22.98
C GLN A 447 3.07 3.79 22.17
N VAL A 448 3.29 2.48 22.01
CA VAL A 448 4.39 1.92 21.20
C VAL A 448 4.03 1.87 19.72
N ALA A 449 2.74 1.76 19.36
CA ALA A 449 2.24 1.83 17.99
C ALA A 449 1.20 2.97 17.85
N PRO A 450 1.63 4.25 17.87
CA PRO A 450 0.71 5.39 17.83
C PRO A 450 -0.13 5.40 16.54
N PRO A 451 -1.31 6.05 16.53
CA PRO A 451 -2.10 6.26 15.32
C PRO A 451 -1.25 6.92 14.23
N ALA A 452 -1.66 6.77 12.96
CA ALA A 452 -1.02 7.47 11.85
C ALA A 452 -0.88 8.97 12.18
N PRO A 453 0.24 9.63 11.82
CA PRO A 453 0.38 11.06 12.05
C PRO A 453 -0.81 11.82 11.43
N GLU A 454 -1.27 12.90 12.06
CA GLU A 454 -2.25 13.79 11.44
C GLU A 454 -1.65 14.42 10.16
N GLY A 455 -2.26 14.16 8.99
CA GLY A 455 -1.84 14.65 7.66
C GLY A 455 -1.15 13.60 6.77
N ASP A 456 -0.63 14.01 5.62
CA ASP A 456 0.01 13.15 4.58
C ASP A 456 1.42 12.62 4.98
N LEU A 457 1.71 12.48 6.29
CA LEU A 457 3.04 12.09 6.78
C LEU A 457 3.11 10.58 7.03
N HIS A 458 3.75 9.83 6.14
CA HIS A 458 3.90 8.39 6.27
C HIS A 458 5.16 7.97 7.06
N ARG A 459 5.04 6.89 7.83
CA ARG A 459 6.14 6.32 8.64
C ARG A 459 6.90 5.24 7.87
N VAL A 460 8.21 5.40 7.77
CA VAL A 460 9.12 4.53 7.03
C VAL A 460 10.21 3.98 7.94
N ALA A 461 10.34 2.66 8.02
CA ALA A 461 11.45 2.00 8.70
C ALA A 461 12.57 1.68 7.71
N LEU A 462 13.79 2.13 8.01
CA LEU A 462 14.97 1.77 7.21
C LEU A 462 15.75 0.63 7.88
N VAL A 463 15.64 -0.58 7.33
CA VAL A 463 16.13 -1.81 7.95
C VAL A 463 17.09 -2.59 7.05
N GLY A 464 17.76 -3.60 7.61
CA GLY A 464 18.73 -4.45 6.89
C GLY A 464 19.94 -4.80 7.77
N ARG A 465 20.83 -5.67 7.27
CA ARG A 465 22.04 -6.10 8.00
C ARG A 465 23.00 -4.96 8.36
N PRO A 466 23.92 -5.13 9.33
CA PRO A 466 25.02 -4.19 9.52
C PRO A 466 25.78 -3.92 8.21
N ASN A 467 26.29 -2.69 8.03
CA ASN A 467 27.15 -2.30 6.90
C ASN A 467 26.56 -2.34 5.47
N VAL A 468 25.27 -2.66 5.30
CA VAL A 468 24.56 -2.56 4.00
C VAL A 468 24.37 -1.12 3.49
N GLY A 469 24.72 -0.11 4.29
CA GLY A 469 24.70 1.31 3.88
C GLY A 469 23.46 2.12 4.28
N LYS A 470 22.69 1.69 5.30
CA LYS A 470 21.55 2.46 5.87
C LYS A 470 21.91 3.91 6.23
N SER A 471 23.00 4.12 6.98
CA SER A 471 23.41 5.47 7.40
C SER A 471 23.83 6.32 6.20
N SER A 472 24.51 5.71 5.23
CA SER A 472 24.90 6.38 3.99
C SER A 472 23.66 6.81 3.21
N LEU A 473 22.63 5.96 3.13
CA LEU A 473 21.38 6.29 2.44
C LEU A 473 20.64 7.43 3.14
N LEU A 474 20.46 7.37 4.47
CA LEU A 474 19.82 8.48 5.21
C LEU A 474 20.57 9.80 5.00
N ASN A 475 21.90 9.79 5.05
CA ASN A 475 22.69 11.00 4.82
C ASN A 475 22.59 11.50 3.38
N SER A 476 22.56 10.59 2.40
CA SER A 476 22.39 10.92 0.99
C SER A 476 21.02 11.56 0.74
N LEU A 477 19.96 10.95 1.28
CA LEU A 477 18.59 11.48 1.23
C LEU A 477 18.50 12.84 1.94
N ALA A 478 19.20 13.02 3.07
CA ALA A 478 19.19 14.29 3.79
C ALA A 478 20.00 15.41 3.11
N GLY A 479 21.01 15.05 2.30
CA GLY A 479 21.88 15.99 1.59
C GLY A 479 21.35 16.44 0.22
N ALA A 480 20.40 15.69 -0.37
CA ALA A 480 19.76 16.01 -1.64
C ALA A 480 18.68 17.10 -1.45
N GLN A 481 19.12 18.36 -1.32
CA GLN A 481 18.33 19.61 -1.30
C GLN A 481 16.94 19.59 -0.64
N ARG A 482 16.92 20.15 0.59
CA ARG A 482 15.78 20.63 1.41
C ARG A 482 15.29 19.73 2.55
N VAL A 483 16.20 19.27 3.42
CA VAL A 483 15.80 18.90 4.79
C VAL A 483 15.70 20.15 5.65
N VAL A 484 14.47 20.63 5.89
CA VAL A 484 14.20 21.50 7.04
C VAL A 484 13.86 20.59 8.22
N VAL A 485 14.82 20.41 9.13
CA VAL A 485 14.53 19.84 10.46
C VAL A 485 13.59 20.82 11.14
N ASN A 486 12.30 20.48 11.19
CA ASN A 486 11.32 21.37 11.81
C ASN A 486 11.22 21.04 13.30
N GLU A 487 11.85 21.85 14.15
CA GLU A 487 11.71 21.80 15.61
C GLU A 487 10.36 22.38 16.10
N LEU A 488 9.31 22.40 15.27
CA LEU A 488 8.02 23.00 15.65
C LEU A 488 7.38 22.22 16.81
N ALA A 489 7.46 22.90 17.96
CA ALA A 489 6.83 22.69 19.24
C ALA A 489 5.51 21.91 19.22
N GLY A 490 5.47 20.84 20.02
CA GLY A 490 4.24 20.44 20.71
C GLY A 490 3.33 19.46 19.98
N THR A 491 3.81 18.26 19.66
CA THR A 491 2.96 17.05 19.62
C THR A 491 3.82 15.88 20.09
N THR A 492 3.21 14.93 20.81
CA THR A 492 3.77 13.70 21.38
C THR A 492 4.56 12.84 20.39
N ARG A 493 5.76 13.27 20.00
CA ARG A 493 6.67 12.54 19.11
C ARG A 493 7.74 11.85 19.94
N ASP A 494 8.00 10.59 19.62
CA ASP A 494 9.17 9.88 20.14
C ASP A 494 10.43 10.68 19.74
N PRO A 495 11.36 10.98 20.66
CA PRO A 495 12.53 11.83 20.42
C PRO A 495 13.60 11.22 19.47
N VAL A 496 13.23 10.22 18.66
CA VAL A 496 14.12 9.33 17.90
C VAL A 496 13.79 9.30 16.39
N ASP A 497 12.65 9.86 15.98
CA ASP A 497 12.18 9.83 14.59
C ASP A 497 12.60 11.10 13.82
N GLU A 498 12.99 10.94 12.55
CA GLU A 498 13.44 12.05 11.70
C GLU A 498 12.42 12.33 10.59
N VAL A 499 12.06 13.59 10.38
CA VAL A 499 11.22 14.01 9.26
C VAL A 499 12.11 14.44 8.09
N LEU A 500 12.03 13.73 6.96
CA LEU A 500 12.78 14.02 5.73
C LEU A 500 11.82 14.50 4.64
N ASP A 501 12.27 15.46 3.82
CA ASP A 501 11.57 15.90 2.61
C ASP A 501 12.17 15.16 1.41
N LEU A 502 11.37 14.33 0.74
CA LEU A 502 11.76 13.54 -0.42
C LEU A 502 10.79 13.84 -1.57
N ASP A 503 11.30 14.32 -2.70
CA ASP A 503 10.51 14.77 -3.86
C ASP A 503 9.36 15.73 -3.51
N GLY A 504 9.58 16.62 -2.54
CA GLY A 504 8.58 17.63 -2.12
C GLY A 504 7.50 17.11 -1.15
N ARG A 505 7.59 15.83 -0.72
CA ARG A 505 6.74 15.23 0.29
C ARG A 505 7.52 14.93 1.56
N LYS A 506 6.88 15.11 2.71
CA LYS A 506 7.50 14.84 4.01
C LYS A 506 7.24 13.40 4.44
N TRP A 507 8.27 12.75 4.95
CA TRP A 507 8.26 11.35 5.40
C TRP A 507 8.86 11.26 6.80
N VAL A 508 8.31 10.40 7.64
CA VAL A 508 8.82 10.16 9.00
C VAL A 508 9.63 8.87 9.00
N PHE A 509 10.95 8.97 9.13
CA PHE A 509 11.83 7.82 9.29
C PHE A 509 11.92 7.43 10.77
N VAL A 510 11.50 6.21 11.08
CA VAL A 510 11.42 5.72 12.47
C VAL A 510 12.74 5.11 12.97
N ASP A 511 13.05 5.32 14.26
CA ASP A 511 14.25 4.82 14.97
C ASP A 511 15.61 5.14 14.29
N THR A 512 15.77 6.37 13.78
CA THR A 512 16.99 6.80 13.07
C THR A 512 18.20 7.01 13.99
N ALA A 513 18.00 7.19 15.30
CA ALA A 513 19.10 7.37 16.25
C ALA A 513 20.05 6.15 16.33
N GLY A 514 19.55 4.94 16.08
CA GLY A 514 20.39 3.73 15.99
C GLY A 514 21.33 3.74 14.78
N ILE A 515 20.89 4.39 13.70
CA ILE A 515 21.63 4.49 12.44
C ILE A 515 22.76 5.54 12.55
N ARG A 516 22.59 6.61 13.33
CA ARG A 516 23.64 7.63 13.58
C ARG A 516 24.66 7.23 14.66
N ARG A 517 24.24 6.51 15.72
CA ARG A 517 25.13 6.15 16.86
C ARG A 517 26.21 5.12 16.49
N ARG A 518 25.99 4.31 15.45
CA ARG A 518 26.95 3.32 14.92
C ARG A 518 28.25 3.90 14.35
N VAL A 519 28.31 5.21 14.08
CA VAL A 519 29.53 5.87 13.60
C VAL A 519 30.61 5.93 14.68
N ARG A 520 30.30 5.72 15.97
CA ARG A 520 31.25 5.97 17.08
C ARG A 520 31.65 4.76 17.95
N GLN A 521 31.01 3.59 17.87
CA GLN A 521 31.37 2.46 18.76
C GLN A 521 31.28 1.10 18.05
N THR A 522 32.42 0.41 17.96
CA THR A 522 32.62 -0.80 17.11
C THR A 522 32.77 -2.11 17.88
N ARG A 523 32.27 -2.26 19.12
CA ARG A 523 32.36 -3.57 19.81
C ARG A 523 31.13 -3.91 20.66
N GLY A 524 30.51 -5.06 20.35
CA GLY A 524 29.64 -5.82 21.25
C GLY A 524 28.11 -5.77 21.03
N ALA A 525 27.61 -5.33 19.87
CA ALA A 525 26.20 -4.93 19.72
C ALA A 525 25.40 -5.64 18.60
N ASP A 526 25.68 -6.91 18.30
CA ASP A 526 24.98 -7.62 17.21
C ASP A 526 23.58 -8.10 17.62
N TYR A 527 23.36 -8.44 18.90
CA TYR A 527 22.03 -8.84 19.39
C TYR A 527 21.06 -7.64 19.48
N TYR A 528 21.49 -6.51 20.04
CA TYR A 528 20.72 -5.26 20.14
C TYR A 528 20.36 -4.66 18.76
N ALA A 529 21.07 -5.03 17.69
CA ALA A 529 20.76 -4.63 16.33
C ALA A 529 19.43 -5.22 15.82
N VAL A 530 19.18 -6.50 16.12
CA VAL A 530 18.01 -7.25 15.63
C VAL A 530 16.74 -6.80 16.36
N LEU A 531 16.87 -6.41 17.63
CA LEU A 531 15.76 -6.01 18.49
C LEU A 531 15.19 -4.63 18.10
N ARG A 532 16.08 -3.66 17.85
CA ARG A 532 15.70 -2.33 17.35
C ARG A 532 15.07 -2.36 15.95
N THR A 533 15.50 -3.33 15.13
CA THR A 533 14.97 -3.51 13.77
C THR A 533 13.47 -3.86 13.79
N GLN A 534 13.02 -4.71 14.73
CA GLN A 534 11.62 -5.08 14.84
C GLN A 534 10.75 -3.91 15.33
N GLY A 535 11.21 -3.17 16.36
CA GLY A 535 10.46 -2.02 16.87
C GLY A 535 10.24 -0.93 15.84
N ALA A 536 11.24 -0.69 14.98
CA ALA A 536 11.11 0.20 13.83
C ALA A 536 10.06 -0.31 12.84
N ILE A 537 10.09 -1.60 12.48
CA ILE A 537 9.13 -2.20 11.54
C ILE A 537 7.69 -2.06 12.07
N GLU A 538 7.45 -2.37 13.35
CA GLU A 538 6.10 -2.32 13.93
C GLU A 538 5.54 -0.89 14.04
N LYS A 539 6.38 0.14 14.11
CA LYS A 539 5.96 1.55 14.08
C LYS A 539 5.71 2.09 12.67
N ALA A 540 6.32 1.47 11.66
CA ALA A 540 6.26 1.94 10.28
C ALA A 540 5.02 1.46 9.53
N GLU A 541 4.66 2.18 8.49
CA GLU A 541 3.71 1.72 7.46
C GLU A 541 4.47 0.98 6.36
N VAL A 542 5.67 1.47 6.01
CA VAL A 542 6.56 0.88 5.02
C VAL A 542 7.90 0.48 5.63
N ALA A 543 8.30 -0.77 5.44
CA ALA A 543 9.65 -1.24 5.72
C ALA A 543 10.49 -1.21 4.43
N VAL A 544 11.54 -0.40 4.43
CA VAL A 544 12.56 -0.34 3.37
C VAL A 544 13.74 -1.20 3.80
N VAL A 545 13.87 -2.38 3.21
CA VAL A 545 14.94 -3.34 3.53
C VAL A 545 16.10 -3.13 2.57
N LEU A 546 17.26 -2.72 3.10
CA LEU A 546 18.49 -2.55 2.34
C LEU A 546 19.30 -3.85 2.31
N LEU A 547 19.60 -4.28 1.10
CA LEU A 547 20.48 -5.38 0.75
C LEU A 547 21.80 -4.83 0.20
N ASP A 548 22.90 -5.50 0.49
CA ASP A 548 24.17 -5.23 -0.17
C ASP A 548 24.22 -6.01 -1.49
N ALA A 549 24.08 -5.33 -2.62
CA ALA A 549 24.04 -5.97 -3.93
C ALA A 549 25.38 -6.59 -4.35
N SER A 550 26.48 -6.18 -3.72
CA SER A 550 27.82 -6.72 -4.00
C SER A 550 28.07 -8.07 -3.32
N GLU A 551 27.23 -8.44 -2.34
CA GLU A 551 27.32 -9.71 -1.61
C GLU A 551 26.10 -10.60 -1.93
N PRO A 552 26.21 -11.93 -1.77
CA PRO A 552 25.05 -12.83 -1.81
C PRO A 552 24.01 -12.49 -0.74
N VAL A 553 22.72 -12.69 -1.05
CA VAL A 553 21.65 -12.62 -0.07
C VAL A 553 21.91 -13.61 1.07
N THR A 554 21.83 -13.14 2.31
CA THR A 554 22.11 -13.96 3.50
C THR A 554 20.83 -14.36 4.22
N GLU A 555 20.90 -15.39 5.07
CA GLU A 555 19.77 -15.78 5.94
C GLU A 555 19.26 -14.62 6.83
N GLN A 556 20.15 -13.73 7.25
CA GLN A 556 19.76 -12.57 8.05
C GLN A 556 19.00 -11.52 7.23
N ASP A 557 19.29 -11.38 5.92
CA ASP A 557 18.50 -10.54 5.03
C ASP A 557 17.08 -11.08 4.90
N VAL A 558 16.95 -12.38 4.59
CA VAL A 558 15.67 -13.08 4.49
C VAL A 558 14.88 -12.96 5.79
N ARG A 559 15.54 -13.08 6.96
CA ARG A 559 14.89 -12.91 8.26
C ARG A 559 14.32 -11.50 8.47
N VAL A 560 15.04 -10.45 8.08
CA VAL A 560 14.56 -9.06 8.20
C VAL A 560 13.39 -8.81 7.26
N ILE A 561 13.43 -9.36 6.05
CA ILE A 561 12.32 -9.31 5.09
C ILE A 561 11.08 -9.99 5.68
N GLN A 562 11.24 -11.20 6.22
CA GLN A 562 10.13 -11.95 6.81
C GLN A 562 9.52 -11.21 8.01
N GLN A 563 10.33 -10.54 8.84
CA GLN A 563 9.82 -9.70 9.93
C GLN A 563 8.89 -8.59 9.45
N ALA A 564 9.20 -7.95 8.30
CA ALA A 564 8.32 -6.94 7.71
C ALA A 564 7.01 -7.54 7.19
N VAL A 565 7.07 -8.70 6.55
CA VAL A 565 5.91 -9.45 6.04
C VAL A 565 4.99 -9.89 7.19
N ASP A 566 5.56 -10.45 8.26
CA ASP A 566 4.83 -10.94 9.44
C ASP A 566 4.18 -9.79 10.20
N ALA A 567 4.86 -8.65 10.29
CA ALA A 567 4.31 -7.42 10.86
C ALA A 567 3.21 -6.78 9.98
N GLY A 568 2.95 -7.32 8.78
CA GLY A 568 1.92 -6.84 7.88
C GLY A 568 2.23 -5.46 7.31
N ARG A 569 3.50 -5.09 7.18
CA ARG A 569 3.91 -3.78 6.66
C ARG A 569 4.11 -3.82 5.16
N ALA A 570 3.94 -2.67 4.51
CA ALA A 570 4.36 -2.51 3.14
C ALA A 570 5.88 -2.73 3.06
N LEU A 571 6.36 -3.31 1.95
CA LEU A 571 7.74 -3.73 1.79
C LEU A 571 8.34 -3.14 0.51
N VAL A 572 9.51 -2.52 0.66
CA VAL A 572 10.35 -2.08 -0.46
C VAL A 572 11.74 -2.68 -0.28
N LEU A 573 12.24 -3.37 -1.31
CA LEU A 573 13.57 -3.98 -1.32
C LEU A 573 14.55 -3.09 -2.07
N VAL A 574 15.67 -2.77 -1.43
CA VAL A 574 16.68 -1.85 -1.97
C VAL A 574 18.02 -2.54 -2.07
N ASN A 575 18.44 -2.81 -3.30
CA ASN A 575 19.78 -3.28 -3.63
C ASN A 575 20.74 -2.10 -3.64
N ASN A 576 21.42 -1.88 -2.52
CA ASN A 576 22.39 -0.79 -2.34
C ASN A 576 23.80 -1.22 -2.78
N LYS A 577 24.71 -0.25 -2.92
CA LYS A 577 26.09 -0.42 -3.43
C LYS A 577 26.14 -0.90 -4.87
N TRP A 578 25.17 -0.47 -5.68
CA TRP A 578 25.11 -0.83 -7.10
C TRP A 578 26.35 -0.41 -7.90
N ASP A 579 27.11 0.58 -7.42
CA ASP A 579 28.41 0.99 -7.96
C ASP A 579 29.49 -0.11 -7.92
N LEU A 580 29.29 -1.15 -7.10
CA LEU A 580 30.20 -2.29 -6.95
C LEU A 580 29.74 -3.53 -7.74
N VAL A 581 28.60 -3.47 -8.43
CA VAL A 581 27.98 -4.63 -9.07
C VAL A 581 28.39 -4.71 -10.55
N ASP A 582 29.14 -5.75 -10.89
CA ASP A 582 29.51 -6.07 -12.27
C ASP A 582 28.48 -6.99 -12.97
N GLU A 583 28.68 -7.27 -14.26
CA GLU A 583 27.75 -8.09 -15.05
C GLU A 583 27.58 -9.52 -14.53
N GLU A 584 28.61 -10.09 -13.90
CA GLU A 584 28.55 -11.43 -13.33
C GLU A 584 27.70 -11.42 -12.06
N ARG A 585 27.92 -10.45 -11.17
CA ARG A 585 27.13 -10.25 -9.96
C ARG A 585 25.67 -9.93 -10.27
N GLN A 586 25.38 -9.17 -11.33
CA GLN A 586 23.99 -8.93 -11.77
C GLN A 586 23.24 -10.22 -12.07
N LYS A 587 23.87 -11.17 -12.76
CA LYS A 587 23.25 -12.48 -13.08
C LYS A 587 23.02 -13.32 -11.83
N MET A 588 23.99 -13.33 -10.91
CA MET A 588 23.86 -14.04 -9.65
C MET A 588 22.74 -13.45 -8.78
N LEU A 589 22.65 -12.12 -8.68
CA LEU A 589 21.61 -11.43 -7.91
C LEU A 589 20.21 -11.68 -8.49
N ALA A 590 20.06 -11.75 -9.82
CA ALA A 590 18.80 -12.12 -10.46
C ALA A 590 18.36 -13.54 -10.07
N TRP A 591 19.30 -14.50 -10.07
CA TRP A 591 19.04 -15.88 -9.64
C TRP A 591 18.66 -15.94 -8.16
N GLU A 592 19.38 -15.25 -7.28
CA GLU A 592 19.08 -15.15 -5.85
C GLU A 592 17.69 -14.52 -5.60
N THR A 593 17.32 -13.50 -6.37
CA THR A 593 15.99 -12.88 -6.27
C THR A 593 14.87 -13.88 -6.63
N GLU A 594 15.07 -14.68 -7.68
CA GLU A 594 14.10 -15.68 -8.12
C GLU A 594 14.00 -16.90 -7.19
N HIS A 595 15.05 -17.23 -6.43
CA HIS A 595 15.08 -18.43 -5.59
C HIS A 595 14.86 -18.11 -4.11
N ASP A 596 15.60 -17.13 -3.57
CA ASP A 596 15.61 -16.82 -2.15
C ASP A 596 14.52 -15.79 -1.79
N LEU A 597 14.19 -14.88 -2.72
CA LEU A 597 13.23 -13.79 -2.50
C LEU A 597 11.90 -13.97 -3.27
N ALA A 598 11.67 -15.13 -3.87
CA ALA A 598 10.46 -15.41 -4.66
C ALA A 598 9.15 -15.11 -3.91
N HIS A 599 9.12 -15.40 -2.61
CA HIS A 599 7.99 -15.22 -1.71
C HIS A 599 7.61 -13.74 -1.47
N VAL A 600 8.52 -12.81 -1.80
CA VAL A 600 8.31 -11.35 -1.75
C VAL A 600 8.49 -10.68 -3.12
N SER A 601 8.38 -11.43 -4.21
CA SER A 601 8.46 -10.90 -5.59
C SER A 601 7.45 -9.78 -5.91
N TRP A 602 6.41 -9.65 -5.10
CA TRP A 602 5.43 -8.56 -5.17
C TRP A 602 5.93 -7.22 -4.61
N ALA A 603 7.05 -7.21 -3.87
CA ALA A 603 7.64 -5.99 -3.33
C ALA A 603 8.45 -5.25 -4.40
N PRO A 604 8.35 -3.91 -4.52
CA PRO A 604 9.23 -3.15 -5.40
C PRO A 604 10.71 -3.37 -5.09
N HIS A 605 11.49 -3.71 -6.13
CA HIS A 605 12.94 -3.82 -6.06
C HIS A 605 13.60 -2.60 -6.71
N ILE A 606 14.45 -1.89 -5.97
CA ILE A 606 15.18 -0.73 -6.45
C ILE A 606 16.68 -0.97 -6.34
N ASN A 607 17.40 -0.70 -7.42
CA ASN A 607 18.85 -0.66 -7.42
C ASN A 607 19.32 0.78 -7.24
N LEU A 608 20.13 1.05 -6.22
CA LEU A 608 20.69 2.38 -5.96
C LEU A 608 22.12 2.31 -5.40
N SER A 609 22.79 3.46 -5.38
CA SER A 609 24.07 3.63 -4.69
C SER A 609 23.97 4.82 -3.74
N ALA A 610 23.87 4.53 -2.45
CA ALA A 610 23.84 5.55 -1.41
C ALA A 610 25.13 6.39 -1.34
N LEU A 611 26.25 5.84 -1.80
CA LEU A 611 27.54 6.54 -1.81
C LEU A 611 27.58 7.62 -2.90
N THR A 612 27.11 7.28 -4.11
CA THR A 612 27.14 8.18 -5.26
C THR A 612 25.87 9.03 -5.39
N GLY A 613 24.80 8.68 -4.68
CA GLY A 613 23.47 9.26 -4.82
C GLY A 613 22.67 8.70 -6.02
N TRP A 614 23.25 7.79 -6.81
CA TRP A 614 22.60 7.23 -8.00
C TRP A 614 21.27 6.53 -7.66
N HIS A 615 20.21 6.93 -8.37
CA HIS A 615 18.84 6.39 -8.27
C HIS A 615 18.14 6.51 -6.91
N THR A 616 18.65 7.35 -6.00
CA THR A 616 17.98 7.62 -4.72
C THR A 616 16.59 8.25 -4.90
N ASN A 617 16.38 9.02 -5.96
CA ASN A 617 15.08 9.60 -6.35
C ASN A 617 14.01 8.56 -6.74
N ARG A 618 14.38 7.30 -7.02
CA ARG A 618 13.37 6.25 -7.31
C ARG A 618 12.70 5.72 -6.05
N LEU A 619 13.25 6.01 -4.87
CA LEU A 619 12.74 5.50 -3.60
C LEU A 619 11.31 5.99 -3.34
N VAL A 620 11.01 7.26 -3.58
CA VAL A 620 9.67 7.84 -3.34
C VAL A 620 8.60 7.11 -4.14
N ARG A 621 8.84 6.88 -5.44
CA ARG A 621 7.90 6.14 -6.30
C ARG A 621 7.60 4.73 -5.80
N ALA A 622 8.62 4.05 -5.28
CA ALA A 622 8.44 2.70 -4.72
C ALA A 622 7.72 2.72 -3.37
N LEU A 623 7.97 3.74 -2.53
CA LEU A 623 7.23 3.96 -1.29
C LEU A 623 5.75 4.21 -1.58
N ASP A 624 5.44 5.11 -2.52
CA ASP A 624 4.07 5.41 -2.93
C ASP A 624 3.36 4.16 -3.46
N ALA A 625 3.99 3.41 -4.39
CA ALA A 625 3.41 2.18 -4.92
C ALA A 625 3.15 1.12 -3.84
N ALA A 626 4.06 0.99 -2.87
CA ALA A 626 3.89 0.06 -1.76
C ALA A 626 2.77 0.48 -0.80
N LEU A 627 2.62 1.78 -0.52
CA LEU A 627 1.54 2.32 0.30
C LEU A 627 0.18 2.22 -0.39
N GLU A 628 0.11 2.49 -1.69
CA GLU A 628 -1.12 2.35 -2.48
C GLU A 628 -1.59 0.88 -2.47
N GLY A 629 -0.67 -0.06 -2.71
CA GLY A 629 -0.97 -1.48 -2.57
C GLY A 629 -1.39 -1.85 -1.15
N TRP A 630 -0.68 -1.36 -0.14
CA TRP A 630 -0.96 -1.63 1.28
C TRP A 630 -2.27 -1.04 1.77
N THR A 631 -2.83 -0.03 1.11
CA THR A 631 -4.13 0.57 1.47
C THR A 631 -5.27 0.15 0.53
N THR A 632 -4.99 -0.75 -0.43
CA THR A 632 -5.96 -1.19 -1.43
C THR A 632 -7.18 -1.87 -0.79
N ARG A 633 -8.38 -1.37 -1.11
CA ARG A 633 -9.68 -1.96 -0.72
C ARG A 633 -10.41 -2.47 -1.96
N VAL A 634 -10.73 -3.76 -1.96
CA VAL A 634 -11.54 -4.42 -3.00
C VAL A 634 -12.99 -4.48 -2.53
N PRO A 635 -13.95 -3.95 -3.31
CA PRO A 635 -15.37 -4.09 -3.01
C PRO A 635 -15.80 -5.55 -2.91
N THR A 636 -16.62 -5.87 -1.91
CA THR A 636 -17.05 -7.24 -1.61
C THR A 636 -17.79 -7.89 -2.77
N GLY A 637 -18.57 -7.15 -3.56
CA GLY A 637 -19.20 -7.64 -4.79
C GLY A 637 -18.18 -8.14 -5.81
N ARG A 638 -17.24 -7.27 -6.18
CA ARG A 638 -16.14 -7.58 -7.11
C ARG A 638 -15.28 -8.74 -6.62
N LEU A 639 -14.97 -8.81 -5.32
CA LEU A 639 -14.22 -9.92 -4.73
C LEU A 639 -14.98 -11.25 -4.87
N ASN A 640 -16.29 -11.29 -4.59
CA ASN A 640 -17.07 -12.52 -4.69
C ASN A 640 -17.32 -12.96 -6.13
N ALA A 641 -17.50 -12.01 -7.06
CA ALA A 641 -17.55 -12.31 -8.49
C ALA A 641 -16.25 -12.99 -8.95
N PHE A 642 -15.10 -12.37 -8.64
CA PHE A 642 -13.78 -12.92 -8.91
C PHE A 642 -13.59 -14.32 -8.30
N LEU A 643 -13.91 -14.51 -7.01
CA LEU A 643 -13.76 -15.80 -6.35
C LEU A 643 -14.67 -16.88 -6.96
N GLY A 644 -15.88 -16.48 -7.39
CA GLY A 644 -16.82 -17.34 -8.09
C GLY A 644 -16.28 -17.83 -9.44
N GLU A 645 -15.79 -16.91 -10.27
CA GLU A 645 -15.15 -17.22 -11.56
C GLU A 645 -13.90 -18.08 -11.38
N LEU A 646 -13.06 -17.73 -10.41
CA LEU A 646 -11.83 -18.44 -10.10
C LEU A 646 -12.12 -19.89 -9.71
N GLN A 647 -13.10 -20.09 -8.83
CA GLN A 647 -13.53 -21.43 -8.41
C GLN A 647 -14.13 -22.22 -9.58
N ALA A 648 -14.90 -21.58 -10.47
CA ALA A 648 -15.50 -22.26 -11.61
C ALA A 648 -14.45 -22.70 -12.64
N ALA A 649 -13.48 -21.82 -12.94
CA ALA A 649 -12.42 -22.08 -13.90
C ALA A 649 -11.37 -23.07 -13.37
N THR A 650 -10.96 -22.91 -12.11
CA THR A 650 -9.98 -23.78 -11.45
C THR A 650 -10.49 -24.22 -10.07
N PRO A 651 -11.35 -25.24 -10.01
CA PRO A 651 -11.86 -25.77 -8.75
C PRO A 651 -10.78 -26.34 -7.83
N HIS A 652 -10.96 -26.28 -6.51
CA HIS A 652 -10.01 -26.86 -5.55
C HIS A 652 -9.83 -28.38 -5.79
N PRO A 653 -8.60 -28.94 -5.74
CA PRO A 653 -8.37 -30.38 -5.90
C PRO A 653 -9.19 -31.24 -4.92
N LEU A 654 -9.74 -32.35 -5.39
CA LEU A 654 -10.48 -33.29 -4.55
C LEU A 654 -9.52 -34.06 -3.61
N ARG A 655 -9.60 -33.81 -2.31
CA ARG A 655 -8.94 -34.60 -1.26
C ARG A 655 -9.94 -34.91 -0.15
N GLY A 656 -10.25 -36.18 0.10
CA GLY A 656 -11.17 -36.58 1.18
C GLY A 656 -12.67 -36.62 0.81
N GLY A 657 -13.00 -36.82 -0.47
CA GLY A 657 -14.35 -37.16 -0.92
C GLY A 657 -15.16 -35.99 -1.46
N LYS A 658 -15.40 -34.93 -0.67
CA LYS A 658 -16.15 -33.74 -1.12
C LYS A 658 -15.22 -32.60 -1.48
N GLN A 659 -15.51 -31.93 -2.59
CA GLN A 659 -14.78 -30.76 -3.03
C GLN A 659 -15.11 -29.54 -2.15
N PRO A 660 -14.12 -28.89 -1.52
CA PRO A 660 -14.34 -27.63 -0.84
C PRO A 660 -14.87 -26.57 -1.81
N ARG A 661 -15.88 -25.82 -1.38
CA ARG A 661 -16.41 -24.67 -2.13
C ARG A 661 -16.28 -23.41 -1.30
N ILE A 662 -15.82 -22.35 -1.94
CA ILE A 662 -15.92 -20.96 -1.52
C ILE A 662 -17.40 -20.57 -1.53
N LEU A 663 -17.86 -20.11 -0.38
CA LEU A 663 -19.22 -19.63 -0.16
C LEU A 663 -19.28 -18.11 -0.29
N PHE A 664 -18.31 -17.44 0.31
CA PHE A 664 -18.26 -15.99 0.39
C PHE A 664 -16.84 -15.54 0.74
N GLY A 665 -16.43 -14.36 0.28
CA GLY A 665 -15.21 -13.68 0.69
C GLY A 665 -15.47 -12.22 1.04
N THR A 666 -14.76 -11.68 2.02
CA THR A 666 -14.78 -10.25 2.34
C THR A 666 -13.39 -9.77 2.75
N GLN A 667 -13.09 -8.51 2.44
CA GLN A 667 -11.88 -7.85 2.91
C GLN A 667 -12.18 -7.10 4.20
N VAL A 668 -11.65 -7.61 5.31
CA VAL A 668 -11.94 -7.11 6.67
C VAL A 668 -10.97 -6.01 7.10
N GLN A 669 -9.82 -5.90 6.42
CA GLN A 669 -8.79 -4.89 6.70
C GLN A 669 -8.10 -4.48 5.39
N ALA A 670 -7.80 -3.19 5.25
CA ALA A 670 -7.07 -2.66 4.10
C ALA A 670 -5.54 -2.70 4.31
N ALA A 671 -5.06 -2.32 5.51
CA ALA A 671 -3.64 -2.10 5.79
C ALA A 671 -3.11 -2.99 6.94
N PRO A 672 -2.53 -4.17 6.65
CA PRO A 672 -2.43 -4.81 5.33
C PRO A 672 -3.77 -5.42 4.86
N PRO A 673 -3.88 -5.78 3.56
CA PRO A 673 -5.07 -6.40 3.01
C PRO A 673 -5.34 -7.75 3.67
N ARG A 674 -6.42 -7.84 4.46
CA ARG A 674 -6.86 -9.07 5.10
C ARG A 674 -8.18 -9.54 4.49
N ILE A 675 -8.13 -10.69 3.83
CA ILE A 675 -9.26 -11.29 3.14
C ILE A 675 -9.67 -12.55 3.90
N VAL A 676 -10.94 -12.61 4.32
CA VAL A 676 -11.52 -13.78 4.97
C VAL A 676 -12.42 -14.49 3.96
N ILE A 677 -12.13 -15.77 3.73
CA ILE A 677 -12.86 -16.63 2.80
C ILE A 677 -13.61 -17.70 3.59
N PHE A 678 -14.93 -17.70 3.48
CA PHE A 678 -15.83 -18.70 4.04
C PHE A 678 -15.96 -19.87 3.06
N THR A 679 -15.76 -21.09 3.54
CA THR A 679 -15.75 -22.29 2.70
C THR A 679 -16.50 -23.46 3.32
N THR A 680 -16.92 -24.43 2.51
CA THR A 680 -17.52 -25.69 3.01
C THR A 680 -16.49 -26.71 3.48
N GLY A 681 -15.20 -26.44 3.30
CA GLY A 681 -14.12 -27.39 3.56
C GLY A 681 -12.76 -26.69 3.51
N PHE A 682 -11.73 -27.37 4.02
CA PHE A 682 -10.39 -26.82 4.06
C PHE A 682 -9.83 -26.55 2.66
N LEU A 683 -9.28 -25.35 2.44
CA LEU A 683 -8.47 -25.04 1.27
C LEU A 683 -7.01 -25.33 1.59
N ASP A 684 -6.33 -26.12 0.77
CA ASP A 684 -4.91 -26.42 0.95
C ASP A 684 -4.01 -25.22 0.66
N ALA A 685 -2.76 -25.28 1.15
CA ALA A 685 -1.82 -24.18 1.02
C ALA A 685 -1.50 -23.86 -0.45
N GLY A 686 -1.53 -24.85 -1.34
CA GLY A 686 -1.31 -24.65 -2.77
C GLY A 686 -2.43 -23.83 -3.41
N TYR A 687 -3.68 -24.15 -3.09
CA TYR A 687 -4.84 -23.43 -3.57
C TYR A 687 -4.93 -22.02 -2.96
N ARG A 688 -4.55 -21.83 -1.69
CA ARG A 688 -4.45 -20.49 -1.08
C ARG A 688 -3.42 -19.62 -1.80
N ARG A 689 -2.23 -20.14 -2.09
CA ARG A 689 -1.21 -19.41 -2.88
C ARG A 689 -1.70 -19.11 -4.30
N PHE A 690 -2.47 -20.02 -4.89
CA PHE A 690 -3.11 -19.78 -6.18
C PHE A 690 -4.11 -18.61 -6.11
N ILE A 691 -4.99 -18.59 -5.10
CA ILE A 691 -5.91 -17.47 -4.87
C ILE A 691 -5.12 -16.16 -4.66
N GLU A 692 -4.10 -16.17 -3.81
CA GLU A 692 -3.26 -14.99 -3.57
C GLU A 692 -2.63 -14.46 -4.85
N ARG A 693 -2.01 -15.33 -5.66
CA ARG A 693 -1.42 -14.95 -6.94
C ARG A 693 -2.47 -14.33 -7.87
N ARG A 694 -3.65 -14.92 -7.95
CA ARG A 694 -4.74 -14.43 -8.82
C ARG A 694 -5.33 -13.12 -8.31
N LEU A 695 -5.40 -12.91 -7.00
CA LEU A 695 -5.76 -11.62 -6.39
C LEU A 695 -4.76 -10.54 -6.79
N ARG A 696 -3.46 -10.85 -6.79
CA ARG A 696 -2.41 -9.92 -7.23
C ARG A 696 -2.49 -9.59 -8.72
N GLU A 697 -2.76 -10.59 -9.55
CA GLU A 697 -2.93 -10.40 -11.00
C GLU A 697 -4.14 -9.53 -11.34
N GLU A 698 -5.25 -9.66 -10.60
CA GLU A 698 -6.50 -8.93 -10.86
C GLU A 698 -6.56 -7.54 -10.20
N PHE A 699 -6.13 -7.43 -8.94
CA PHE A 699 -6.35 -6.24 -8.11
C PHE A 699 -5.05 -5.51 -7.73
N GLY A 700 -3.88 -6.00 -8.17
CA GLY A 700 -2.60 -5.40 -7.85
C GLY A 700 -2.03 -5.85 -6.51
N PHE A 701 -2.03 -5.00 -5.48
CA PHE A 701 -1.32 -5.22 -4.20
C PHE A 701 0.21 -5.20 -4.30
N VAL A 702 0.75 -4.28 -5.11
CA VAL A 702 2.20 -4.05 -5.19
C VAL A 702 2.73 -3.60 -3.83
N GLY A 703 3.85 -4.17 -3.38
CA GLY A 703 4.50 -3.75 -2.15
C GLY A 703 3.78 -4.10 -0.85
N THR A 704 2.71 -4.92 -0.88
CA THR A 704 2.06 -5.38 0.35
C THR A 704 1.93 -6.91 0.45
N PRO A 705 2.08 -7.48 1.66
CA PRO A 705 1.61 -8.83 1.92
C PRO A 705 0.07 -8.88 1.89
N ILE A 706 -0.50 -10.00 1.44
CA ILE A 706 -1.95 -10.27 1.51
C ILE A 706 -2.17 -11.36 2.56
N GLN A 707 -3.04 -11.11 3.52
CA GLN A 707 -3.38 -12.07 4.57
C GLN A 707 -4.71 -12.77 4.25
N ILE A 708 -4.65 -14.05 3.88
CA ILE A 708 -5.84 -14.85 3.57
C ILE A 708 -6.21 -15.74 4.77
N GLY A 709 -7.32 -15.40 5.43
CA GLY A 709 -7.97 -16.25 6.44
C GLY A 709 -9.00 -17.17 5.79
N VAL A 710 -9.04 -18.45 6.19
CA VAL A 710 -10.05 -19.41 5.72
C VAL A 710 -10.91 -19.87 6.88
N ARG A 711 -12.23 -19.67 6.79
CA ARG A 711 -13.22 -20.11 7.78
C ARG A 711 -14.04 -21.25 7.20
N VAL A 712 -13.80 -22.47 7.68
CA VAL A 712 -14.55 -23.66 7.25
C VAL A 712 -15.89 -23.72 7.97
N ARG A 713 -16.97 -23.95 7.24
CA ARG A 713 -18.34 -23.93 7.74
C ARG A 713 -19.07 -25.23 7.44
N GLU A 714 -19.68 -25.78 8.48
CA GLU A 714 -20.57 -26.92 8.38
C GLU A 714 -22.01 -26.45 8.11
N LYS A 715 -22.72 -27.24 7.30
CA LYS A 715 -24.10 -26.93 6.94
C LYS A 715 -25.00 -27.28 8.13
N ARG A 716 -25.88 -26.39 8.55
CA ARG A 716 -26.84 -26.66 9.64
C ARG A 716 -27.69 -27.87 9.31
N GLU A 717 -27.79 -28.81 10.24
CA GLU A 717 -28.74 -29.92 10.12
C GLU A 717 -30.17 -29.38 10.22
N ARG A 718 -30.93 -29.45 9.13
CA ARG A 718 -32.37 -29.16 9.17
C ARG A 718 -33.01 -30.19 10.09
N LYS A 719 -33.38 -29.80 11.32
CA LYS A 719 -34.30 -30.58 12.15
C LYS A 719 -35.54 -30.88 11.30
N GLN A 720 -35.69 -32.11 10.84
CA GLN A 720 -36.95 -32.57 10.26
C GLN A 720 -38.02 -32.33 11.32
N LYS A 721 -38.92 -31.38 11.06
CA LYS A 721 -40.17 -31.28 11.81
C LYS A 721 -40.88 -32.61 11.63
N ARG A 722 -40.88 -33.44 12.67
CA ARG A 722 -41.70 -34.64 12.77
C ARG A 722 -43.16 -34.27 12.93
#